data_AF-A0A1V5P8R2-F1
#
_entry.id   AF-A0A1V5P8R2-F1
#
_cell.length_a   1.000
_cell.length_b   1.000
_cell.length_c   1.000
_cell.angle_alpha   90.00
_cell.angle_beta   90.00
_cell.angle_gamma   90.00
#
_symmetry.space_group_name_H-M   'P 1'
#
loop_
_entity.id
_entity.type
_entity.pdbx_description
1 polymer ?
#
loop_
_entity_poly.entity_id
_entity_poly.type
_entity_poly.pdbx_seq_one_letter_code
_entity_poly.pdbx_strand_id
1 'polypeptide(L)'
;MDKKIDPNQFIIYSPSVKPSRMTEEIEKDITARRHLNDRDLHHILNNMVEFYDEERSFSELYGKRKSERAGEGLAERMSASDRVEKEKNLSNAKKVNDMNLTKARKYANNDKEWKKEELKYQKSLLDGMMQNPEIKKGLERIINERYSSEELAQLRNKTKDDYGSGLVNNKNEYLFQHLTKKEKDGTITTEERHLLELASAQRVKDLQKKEKKLKEKGQSLPPQEASWLATEGDKYKTPMSKADSELLTQRSQEYACTLLDEKIESGIVRPDSIDDDMLLQLEVRDYPDIESFSGIIFYINKELNELVDKGFIKPDEAGLISQEGEKFVELYREAYPNAKITDIAQLAMDNVRKLAYQTKRDKYVFSGSDHGTRHILEGNMRMADRMIESLGDRVSAKDKVLIHQIIIDHDIGYTVGVAQAKESFEASKDHPIFSTKYIEAKKDYYIEKFGQDGYEMIKDGVLMHSYTKSEYNTEPDPRTGLNKDIIRSITSTVDALGVTAEVKCPAFFRDPQVVKVLQKIQLFADTHGGKVTPEALAMYKDQLRQIADKEPDETRRMGYHDAINNQFNPVTVEMTLGQYTGVLNDITFREKDGHLKPVVIMDISETQAILGNLFGDTASTKAFVKAMEDFGVSKEDIANMARKIKDARSSGTLEEINPELMFESDKAIFKFVPMREMTVEGGSIHKAFEDVQRISVRPEIRELTRVLSPPEARTPENVSALITEFRRDLTERMGDDTARQFFDRRFNTAQHFQQIQQELYANIDNPEVFEKVLKKLKALTTRAEREFMGI
;
A
#
# COMPACT_ATOMS: atom_id res chain seq x y z
N MET A 1 -54.09 16.71 -31.35
CA MET A 1 -53.03 17.72 -31.59
C MET A 1 -51.77 17.14 -30.96
N ASP A 2 -51.05 16.17 -31.51
CA ASP A 2 -50.53 15.94 -32.86
C ASP A 2 -49.66 17.06 -33.42
N LYS A 3 -48.34 16.94 -33.20
CA LYS A 3 -47.28 16.79 -34.23
C LYS A 3 -45.91 16.68 -33.51
N LYS A 4 -45.30 15.49 -33.55
CA LYS A 4 -44.25 15.07 -34.50
C LYS A 4 -42.91 15.78 -34.32
N ILE A 5 -41.96 15.00 -33.83
CA ILE A 5 -40.51 15.19 -33.94
C ILE A 5 -40.13 15.21 -35.43
N ASP A 6 -39.27 16.15 -35.82
CA ASP A 6 -38.46 16.12 -37.06
C ASP A 6 -36.97 16.16 -36.64
N PRO A 7 -36.09 15.25 -37.13
CA PRO A 7 -34.76 15.02 -36.58
C PRO A 7 -33.58 15.62 -37.40
N ASN A 8 -33.64 16.84 -37.95
CA ASN A 8 -32.51 17.38 -38.76
C ASN A 8 -32.40 18.93 -38.93
N GLN A 9 -32.29 19.73 -37.87
CA GLN A 9 -31.81 21.14 -37.95
C GLN A 9 -31.12 21.49 -36.62
N PHE A 10 -29.81 21.71 -36.47
CA PHE A 10 -28.91 22.55 -37.26
C PHE A 10 -27.51 21.91 -37.37
N ILE A 11 -27.02 21.81 -38.60
CA ILE A 11 -25.59 21.75 -38.91
C ILE A 11 -25.10 23.20 -38.95
N ILE A 12 -24.21 23.60 -38.04
CA ILE A 12 -23.32 24.73 -38.25
C ILE A 12 -21.94 24.15 -38.57
N TYR A 13 -21.59 24.22 -39.85
CA TYR A 13 -20.22 24.11 -40.34
C TYR A 13 -19.38 25.19 -39.65
N SER A 14 -18.42 24.80 -38.81
CA SER A 14 -17.23 25.62 -38.57
C SER A 14 -16.16 25.20 -39.58
N PRO A 15 -15.52 26.15 -40.29
CA PRO A 15 -14.54 25.83 -41.30
C PRO A 15 -13.34 25.12 -40.68
N SER A 16 -12.83 24.12 -41.39
CA SER A 16 -11.54 23.51 -41.12
C SER A 16 -10.45 24.60 -41.20
N VAL A 17 -10.02 25.08 -40.04
CA VAL A 17 -8.76 25.83 -39.94
C VAL A 17 -7.67 24.81 -40.22
N LYS A 18 -7.12 24.83 -41.45
CA LYS A 18 -5.90 24.10 -41.73
C LYS A 18 -4.84 24.56 -40.74
N PRO A 19 -4.10 23.64 -40.09
CA PRO A 19 -2.97 24.02 -39.27
C PRO A 19 -2.04 24.90 -40.10
N SER A 20 -1.56 25.99 -39.51
CA SER A 20 -0.51 26.77 -40.16
C SER A 20 0.69 25.85 -40.37
N ARG A 21 1.45 26.06 -41.45
CA ARG A 21 2.65 25.26 -41.78
C ARG A 21 3.75 25.30 -40.69
N MET A 22 3.57 26.14 -39.66
CA MET A 22 4.39 26.25 -38.46
C MET A 22 4.18 25.09 -37.48
N THR A 23 2.98 24.50 -37.47
CA THR A 23 2.66 23.29 -36.67
C THR A 23 3.54 22.13 -37.15
N GLU A 24 3.66 21.91 -38.46
CA GLU A 24 4.45 20.81 -39.04
C GLU A 24 5.99 20.94 -38.89
N GLU A 25 6.55 22.16 -38.80
CA GLU A 25 8.01 22.38 -38.66
C GLU A 25 8.45 22.46 -37.18
N ILE A 26 7.61 22.95 -36.27
CA ILE A 26 7.85 22.93 -34.83
C ILE A 26 7.58 21.53 -34.26
N GLU A 27 6.55 20.82 -34.76
CA GLU A 27 6.36 19.39 -34.54
C GLU A 27 7.64 18.65 -34.96
N LYS A 28 8.16 18.86 -36.17
CA LYS A 28 9.40 18.17 -36.60
C LYS A 28 10.62 18.40 -35.70
N ASP A 29 10.82 19.59 -35.14
CA ASP A 29 11.98 19.90 -34.30
C ASP A 29 11.83 19.43 -32.83
N ILE A 30 10.58 19.29 -32.34
CA ILE A 30 10.25 18.76 -31.01
C ILE A 30 10.10 17.23 -31.03
N THR A 31 9.45 16.68 -32.06
CA THR A 31 9.32 15.23 -32.30
C THR A 31 10.67 14.58 -32.62
N ALA A 32 11.61 15.31 -33.23
CA ALA A 32 13.00 14.87 -33.40
C ALA A 32 13.82 14.83 -32.09
N ARG A 33 13.34 15.46 -31.01
CA ARG A 33 14.05 15.54 -29.73
C ARG A 33 13.45 14.70 -28.59
N ARG A 34 12.14 14.39 -28.57
CA ARG A 34 11.50 13.80 -27.38
C ARG A 34 10.32 12.83 -27.55
N HIS A 35 9.99 12.30 -28.73
CA HIS A 35 8.95 11.25 -28.89
C HIS A 35 7.56 11.55 -28.26
N LEU A 36 7.12 12.82 -28.23
CA LEU A 36 5.72 13.16 -27.87
C LEU A 36 4.83 12.99 -29.10
N ASN A 37 3.59 12.49 -28.92
CA ASN A 37 2.63 12.38 -30.01
C ASN A 37 1.87 13.71 -30.21
N ASP A 38 1.40 13.94 -31.43
CA ASP A 38 0.80 15.22 -31.87
C ASP A 38 -0.44 15.65 -31.05
N ARG A 39 -1.09 14.72 -30.35
CA ARG A 39 -2.30 14.99 -29.57
C ARG A 39 -1.99 15.71 -28.26
N ASP A 40 -0.88 15.34 -27.61
CA ASP A 40 -0.47 15.84 -26.31
C ASP A 40 0.08 17.27 -26.42
N LEU A 41 0.80 17.56 -27.51
CA LEU A 41 1.28 18.90 -27.84
C LEU A 41 0.12 19.87 -28.10
N HIS A 42 -0.95 19.38 -28.74
CA HIS A 42 -2.14 20.17 -29.02
C HIS A 42 -2.95 20.49 -27.75
N HIS A 43 -2.95 19.57 -26.77
CA HIS A 43 -3.58 19.77 -25.48
C HIS A 43 -2.84 20.84 -24.64
N ILE A 44 -1.50 20.77 -24.59
CA ILE A 44 -0.66 21.75 -23.87
C ILE A 44 -0.84 23.17 -24.42
N LEU A 45 -0.88 23.32 -25.75
CA LEU A 45 -1.06 24.62 -26.40
C LEU A 45 -2.47 25.20 -26.20
N ASN A 46 -3.51 24.36 -26.13
CA ASN A 46 -4.88 24.82 -25.85
C ASN A 46 -5.05 25.25 -24.38
N ASN A 47 -4.44 24.53 -23.43
CA ASN A 47 -4.48 24.90 -22.01
C ASN A 47 -3.76 26.24 -21.74
N MET A 48 -2.75 26.59 -22.53
CA MET A 48 -2.10 27.91 -22.45
C MET A 48 -2.97 29.07 -22.98
N VAL A 49 -3.85 28.81 -23.94
CA VAL A 49 -4.80 29.81 -24.46
C VAL A 49 -5.96 30.00 -23.47
N GLU A 50 -6.44 28.93 -22.84
CA GLU A 50 -7.47 28.97 -21.80
C GLU A 50 -6.99 29.72 -20.53
N PHE A 51 -5.74 29.55 -20.10
CA PHE A 51 -5.15 30.30 -18.99
C PHE A 51 -5.13 31.82 -19.23
N TYR A 52 -5.01 32.25 -20.49
CA TYR A 52 -5.08 33.67 -20.89
C TYR A 52 -6.51 34.19 -21.10
N ASP A 53 -7.49 33.32 -21.36
CA ASP A 53 -8.91 33.69 -21.40
C ASP A 53 -9.51 33.76 -19.99
N GLU A 54 -9.02 32.97 -19.03
CA GLU A 54 -9.42 33.06 -17.61
C GLU A 54 -8.92 34.35 -16.93
N GLU A 55 -7.69 34.81 -17.20
CA GLU A 55 -7.19 36.12 -16.72
C GLU A 55 -7.93 37.30 -17.37
N ARG A 56 -8.58 37.11 -18.52
CA ARG A 56 -9.49 38.11 -19.14
C ARG A 56 -10.91 38.06 -18.58
N SER A 57 -11.30 37.01 -17.87
CA SER A 57 -12.63 36.89 -17.26
C SER A 57 -12.80 37.65 -15.93
N PHE A 58 -11.78 38.42 -15.51
CA PHE A 58 -11.90 39.48 -14.49
C PHE A 58 -12.78 40.67 -14.93
N SER A 59 -13.73 40.44 -15.84
CA SER A 59 -14.77 41.38 -16.26
C SER A 59 -16.08 41.24 -15.47
N GLU A 60 -16.16 40.31 -14.51
CA GLU A 60 -17.31 40.20 -13.59
C GLU A 60 -17.19 41.00 -12.27
N LEU A 61 -16.05 41.62 -11.95
CA LEU A 61 -15.89 42.37 -10.69
C LEU A 61 -16.13 43.90 -10.79
N TYR A 62 -16.40 44.47 -11.96
CA TYR A 62 -16.86 45.87 -12.06
C TYR A 62 -17.84 46.11 -13.21
N GLY A 63 -19.13 45.95 -12.90
CA GLY A 63 -20.19 46.89 -13.27
C GLY A 63 -20.59 47.01 -14.75
N LYS A 64 -21.74 46.42 -15.08
CA LYS A 64 -22.66 46.93 -16.11
C LYS A 64 -22.80 48.45 -16.00
N ARG A 65 -22.35 49.19 -17.02
CA ARG A 65 -22.85 50.55 -17.29
C ARG A 65 -24.28 50.47 -17.80
N LYS A 66 -25.23 51.01 -17.03
CA LYS A 66 -26.28 51.90 -17.55
C LYS A 66 -26.94 52.69 -16.41
N SER A 67 -26.42 53.89 -16.18
CA SER A 67 -27.12 55.13 -15.79
C SER A 67 -26.00 56.13 -15.42
N GLU A 68 -25.69 57.10 -16.27
CA GLU A 68 -26.28 58.44 -16.23
C GLU A 68 -26.41 59.00 -14.80
N ARG A 69 -25.64 60.09 -14.58
CA ARG A 69 -25.62 61.03 -13.44
C ARG A 69 -24.73 60.70 -12.25
N ALA A 70 -23.53 61.29 -12.31
CA ALA A 70 -22.77 61.96 -11.23
C ALA A 70 -21.30 61.93 -11.72
N GLY A 71 -20.74 62.96 -12.34
CA GLY A 71 -20.86 64.36 -11.94
C GLY A 71 -20.08 64.55 -10.65
N GLU A 72 -18.81 64.91 -10.79
CA GLU A 72 -17.98 65.59 -9.77
C GLU A 72 -17.67 64.79 -8.49
N GLY A 73 -16.42 64.30 -8.39
CA GLY A 73 -15.85 63.91 -7.09
C GLY A 73 -15.00 62.64 -7.09
N LEU A 74 -13.97 62.55 -7.94
CA LEU A 74 -12.84 61.60 -7.76
C LEU A 74 -11.66 61.94 -8.69
N ALA A 75 -11.39 63.24 -8.87
CA ALA A 75 -10.22 63.74 -9.59
C ALA A 75 -9.00 63.99 -8.69
N GLU A 76 -9.07 63.68 -7.39
CA GLU A 76 -7.98 63.90 -6.45
C GLU A 76 -7.55 62.56 -5.84
N ARG A 77 -6.28 62.18 -6.05
CA ARG A 77 -5.56 60.95 -5.62
C ARG A 77 -5.27 59.88 -6.69
N MET A 78 -4.92 60.31 -7.91
CA MET A 78 -3.94 59.54 -8.70
C MET A 78 -2.66 60.36 -8.81
N SER A 79 -1.52 59.72 -8.55
CA SER A 79 -0.21 60.37 -8.63
C SER A 79 0.10 60.74 -10.08
N ALA A 80 0.91 61.78 -10.29
CA ALA A 80 1.31 62.22 -11.62
C ALA A 80 2.10 61.13 -12.39
N SER A 81 2.72 60.14 -11.72
CA SER A 81 3.42 59.05 -12.41
C SER A 81 2.45 58.04 -13.04
N ASP A 82 1.32 57.76 -12.41
CA ASP A 82 0.36 56.76 -12.90
C ASP A 82 -0.40 57.24 -14.14
N ARG A 83 -0.60 58.56 -14.27
CA ARG A 83 -1.14 59.18 -15.49
C ARG A 83 -0.16 59.11 -16.65
N VAL A 84 1.12 59.37 -16.39
CA VAL A 84 2.17 59.32 -17.42
C VAL A 84 2.39 57.88 -17.90
N GLU A 85 2.38 56.89 -17.02
CA GLU A 85 2.60 55.49 -17.38
C GLU A 85 1.40 54.88 -18.14
N LYS A 86 0.17 55.24 -17.75
CA LYS A 86 -1.04 54.81 -18.47
C LYS A 86 -1.18 55.48 -19.84
N GLU A 87 -0.84 56.77 -19.98
CA GLU A 87 -0.80 57.45 -21.28
C GLU A 87 0.34 56.94 -22.17
N LYS A 88 1.49 56.56 -21.59
CA LYS A 88 2.61 55.94 -22.31
C LYS A 88 2.24 54.53 -22.78
N ASN A 89 1.53 53.76 -21.97
CA ASN A 89 1.04 52.42 -22.33
C ASN A 89 -0.09 52.46 -23.37
N LEU A 90 -1.02 53.43 -23.29
CA LEU A 90 -2.03 53.67 -24.32
C LEU A 90 -1.44 54.22 -25.63
N SER A 91 -0.45 55.13 -25.55
CA SER A 91 0.31 55.62 -26.71
C SER A 91 1.11 54.51 -27.38
N ASN A 92 1.74 53.62 -26.59
CA ASN A 92 2.46 52.46 -27.10
C ASN A 92 1.50 51.43 -27.73
N ALA A 93 0.36 51.14 -27.10
CA ALA A 93 -0.66 50.26 -27.68
C ALA A 93 -1.25 50.81 -28.99
N LYS A 94 -1.49 52.13 -29.08
CA LYS A 94 -1.90 52.80 -30.33
C LYS A 94 -0.82 52.77 -31.39
N LYS A 95 0.46 53.02 -31.04
CA LYS A 95 1.60 52.92 -31.96
C LYS A 95 1.83 51.50 -32.47
N VAL A 96 1.62 50.48 -31.64
CA VAL A 96 1.71 49.07 -32.04
C VAL A 96 0.57 48.72 -33.00
N ASN A 97 -0.66 49.19 -32.75
CA ASN A 97 -1.79 48.95 -33.66
C ASN A 97 -1.67 49.70 -34.99
N ASP A 98 -1.19 50.96 -34.99
CA ASP A 98 -0.95 51.74 -36.21
C ASP A 98 0.27 51.24 -37.00
N MET A 99 1.31 50.72 -36.33
CA MET A 99 2.41 49.99 -36.99
C MET A 99 1.91 48.68 -37.62
N ASN A 100 1.02 47.95 -36.97
CA ASN A 100 0.46 46.70 -37.48
C ASN A 100 -0.39 46.92 -38.74
N LEU A 101 -1.19 47.99 -38.78
CA LEU A 101 -1.97 48.36 -39.98
C LEU A 101 -1.10 48.87 -41.14
N THR A 102 -0.01 49.59 -40.85
CA THR A 102 0.90 50.13 -41.87
C THR A 102 1.85 49.06 -42.41
N LYS A 103 2.31 48.11 -41.57
CA LYS A 103 3.11 46.95 -41.99
C LYS A 103 2.26 45.91 -42.72
N ALA A 104 1.03 45.62 -42.28
CA ALA A 104 0.13 44.69 -42.98
C ALA A 104 -0.17 45.13 -44.43
N ARG A 105 -0.23 46.45 -44.69
CA ARG A 105 -0.38 46.99 -46.06
C ARG A 105 0.90 46.92 -46.90
N LYS A 106 2.08 46.89 -46.28
CA LYS A 106 3.38 46.87 -46.99
C LYS A 106 3.79 45.44 -47.40
N TYR A 107 3.27 44.41 -46.73
CA TYR A 107 3.66 43.01 -46.94
C TYR A 107 2.59 42.12 -47.57
N ALA A 108 1.47 42.70 -48.05
CA ALA A 108 0.36 41.97 -48.66
C ALA A 108 0.73 41.08 -49.86
N ASN A 109 1.94 41.21 -50.42
CA ASN A 109 2.39 40.47 -51.59
C ASN A 109 3.68 39.65 -51.39
N ASN A 110 4.19 39.47 -50.16
CA ASN A 110 5.42 38.67 -49.97
C ASN A 110 5.41 37.83 -48.68
N ASP A 111 4.73 36.69 -48.78
CA ASP A 111 4.47 35.71 -47.71
C ASP A 111 5.74 35.18 -47.02
N LYS A 112 6.92 35.22 -47.67
CA LYS A 112 8.21 34.80 -47.08
C LYS A 112 8.83 35.82 -46.12
N GLU A 113 8.71 37.12 -46.41
CA GLU A 113 9.23 38.16 -45.51
C GLU A 113 8.34 38.34 -44.29
N TRP A 114 7.02 38.22 -44.47
CA TRP A 114 6.06 38.21 -43.37
C TRP A 114 6.35 37.06 -42.39
N LYS A 115 6.55 35.84 -42.88
CA LYS A 115 6.91 34.67 -42.06
C LYS A 115 8.21 34.85 -41.26
N LYS A 116 9.20 35.55 -41.84
CA LYS A 116 10.48 35.80 -41.17
C LYS A 116 10.37 36.87 -40.08
N GLU A 117 9.55 37.90 -40.28
CA GLU A 117 9.24 38.91 -39.25
C GLU A 117 8.32 38.34 -38.15
N GLU A 118 7.36 37.48 -38.50
CA GLU A 118 6.45 36.80 -37.55
C GLU A 118 7.20 35.85 -36.62
N LEU A 119 8.10 35.02 -37.16
CA LEU A 119 8.97 34.14 -36.36
C LEU A 119 9.89 34.95 -35.44
N LYS A 120 10.38 36.10 -35.91
CA LYS A 120 11.24 37.01 -35.14
C LYS A 120 10.46 37.71 -34.02
N TYR A 121 9.22 38.09 -34.28
CA TYR A 121 8.30 38.67 -33.30
C TYR A 121 7.93 37.65 -32.22
N GLN A 122 7.56 36.43 -32.61
CA GLN A 122 7.22 35.34 -31.70
C GLN A 122 8.43 34.91 -30.85
N LYS A 123 9.63 34.84 -31.44
CA LYS A 123 10.87 34.61 -30.69
C LYS A 123 11.13 35.73 -29.68
N SER A 124 10.90 37.00 -30.05
CA SER A 124 11.01 38.12 -29.10
C SER A 124 9.95 38.08 -27.99
N LEU A 125 8.78 37.51 -28.27
CA LEU A 125 7.71 37.33 -27.29
C LEU A 125 8.09 36.25 -26.27
N LEU A 126 8.64 35.12 -26.75
CA LEU A 126 9.20 34.07 -25.91
C LEU A 126 10.41 34.58 -25.10
N ASP A 127 11.32 35.29 -25.74
CA ASP A 127 12.48 35.92 -25.07
C ASP A 127 12.04 36.96 -24.02
N GLY A 128 10.95 37.69 -24.27
CA GLY A 128 10.33 38.62 -23.32
C GLY A 128 9.61 37.94 -22.16
N MET A 129 8.93 36.81 -22.42
CA MET A 129 8.32 35.96 -21.39
C MET A 129 9.40 35.31 -20.50
N MET A 130 10.52 34.89 -21.09
CA MET A 130 11.69 34.35 -20.40
C MET A 130 12.46 35.40 -19.56
N GLN A 131 12.19 36.70 -19.74
CA GLN A 131 12.73 37.76 -18.87
C GLN A 131 11.93 37.92 -17.58
N ASN A 132 10.70 37.40 -17.51
CA ASN A 132 9.94 37.36 -16.27
C ASN A 132 10.34 36.10 -15.48
N PRO A 133 10.94 36.23 -14.28
CA PRO A 133 11.44 35.10 -13.50
C PRO A 133 10.38 34.05 -13.16
N GLU A 134 9.14 34.47 -12.90
CA GLU A 134 8.02 33.59 -12.58
C GLU A 134 7.58 32.76 -13.81
N ILE A 135 7.52 33.40 -14.98
CA ILE A 135 7.13 32.76 -16.24
C ILE A 135 8.24 31.84 -16.74
N LYS A 136 9.50 32.27 -16.61
CA LYS A 136 10.67 31.44 -16.92
C LYS A 136 10.70 30.19 -16.06
N LYS A 137 10.49 30.31 -14.74
CA LYS A 137 10.37 29.16 -13.83
C LYS A 137 9.19 28.25 -14.18
N GLY A 138 8.02 28.83 -14.50
CA GLY A 138 6.85 28.07 -14.94
C GLY A 138 7.05 27.31 -16.27
N LEU A 139 7.78 27.90 -17.21
CA LEU A 139 8.14 27.27 -18.49
C LEU A 139 9.24 26.22 -18.34
N GLU A 140 10.30 26.50 -17.57
CA GLU A 140 11.33 25.52 -17.22
C GLU A 140 10.71 24.30 -16.52
N ARG A 141 9.69 24.51 -15.68
CA ARG A 141 8.90 23.44 -15.03
C ARG A 141 8.18 22.55 -16.05
N ILE A 142 7.37 23.13 -16.95
CA ILE A 142 6.66 22.38 -18.00
C ILE A 142 7.63 21.68 -18.96
N ILE A 143 8.79 22.28 -19.23
CA ILE A 143 9.86 21.71 -20.07
C ILE A 143 10.58 20.54 -19.36
N ASN A 144 10.61 20.55 -18.03
CA ASN A 144 11.27 19.53 -17.21
C ASN A 144 10.34 18.39 -16.75
N GLU A 145 9.02 18.62 -16.72
CA GLU A 145 8.01 17.57 -16.47
C GLU A 145 8.14 16.46 -17.52
N ARG A 146 8.34 15.22 -17.04
CA ARG A 146 8.55 14.06 -17.93
C ARG A 146 7.23 13.48 -18.44
N TYR A 147 6.14 13.78 -17.73
CA TYR A 147 4.78 13.34 -18.03
C TYR A 147 3.79 14.48 -17.85
N SER A 148 2.79 14.50 -18.72
CA SER A 148 1.62 15.37 -18.55
C SER A 148 0.72 14.86 -17.42
N SER A 149 -0.10 15.77 -16.86
CA SER A 149 -1.10 15.41 -15.85
C SER A 149 -2.12 14.39 -16.37
N GLU A 150 -2.43 14.40 -17.68
CA GLU A 150 -3.33 13.43 -18.31
C GLU A 150 -2.69 12.03 -18.38
N GLU A 151 -1.42 11.92 -18.78
CA GLU A 151 -0.69 10.65 -18.79
C GLU A 151 -0.60 10.03 -17.39
N LEU A 152 -0.27 10.84 -16.39
CA LEU A 152 -0.24 10.39 -14.99
C LEU A 152 -1.62 9.91 -14.54
N ALA A 153 -2.70 10.60 -14.93
CA ALA A 153 -4.06 10.16 -14.66
C ALA A 153 -4.41 8.83 -15.35
N GLN A 154 -3.98 8.63 -16.60
CA GLN A 154 -4.17 7.38 -17.31
C GLN A 154 -3.43 6.22 -16.64
N LEU A 155 -2.19 6.43 -16.19
CA LEU A 155 -1.40 5.43 -15.45
C LEU A 155 -2.08 5.04 -14.13
N ARG A 156 -2.64 6.01 -13.38
CA ARG A 156 -3.40 5.74 -12.14
C ARG A 156 -4.67 4.93 -12.39
N ASN A 157 -5.27 5.06 -13.56
CA ASN A 157 -6.51 4.37 -13.92
C ASN A 157 -6.30 2.96 -14.51
N LYS A 158 -5.04 2.54 -14.73
CA LYS A 158 -4.72 1.17 -15.18
C LYS A 158 -5.17 0.14 -14.16
N THR A 159 -5.66 -1.01 -14.63
CA THR A 159 -6.29 -2.03 -13.79
C THR A 159 -5.55 -3.36 -13.82
N LYS A 160 -6.03 -4.32 -13.03
CA LYS A 160 -5.60 -5.72 -13.12
C LYS A 160 -5.74 -6.29 -14.53
N ASP A 161 -6.73 -5.86 -15.31
CA ASP A 161 -6.93 -6.38 -16.68
C ASP A 161 -5.82 -5.90 -17.63
N ASP A 162 -5.23 -4.74 -17.37
CA ASP A 162 -4.05 -4.25 -18.09
C ASP A 162 -2.78 -5.02 -17.67
N TYR A 163 -2.60 -5.24 -16.36
CA TYR A 163 -1.33 -5.72 -15.81
C TYR A 163 -1.22 -7.25 -15.72
N GLY A 164 -2.28 -7.92 -15.26
CA GLY A 164 -2.33 -9.37 -14.99
C GLY A 164 -2.31 -9.70 -13.49
N SER A 165 -1.96 -10.96 -13.15
CA SER A 165 -2.01 -11.51 -11.78
C SER A 165 -0.79 -11.16 -10.90
N GLY A 166 0.04 -10.20 -11.31
CA GLY A 166 1.34 -9.93 -10.69
C GLY A 166 2.42 -10.95 -11.06
N LEU A 167 3.67 -10.49 -11.06
CA LEU A 167 4.85 -11.24 -11.43
C LEU A 167 5.44 -12.00 -10.23
N VAL A 168 5.46 -11.40 -9.05
CA VAL A 168 6.09 -11.95 -7.84
C VAL A 168 5.38 -13.22 -7.35
N ASN A 169 4.06 -13.29 -7.45
CA ASN A 169 3.29 -14.47 -7.03
C ASN A 169 3.67 -15.75 -7.77
N ASN A 170 4.09 -15.63 -9.03
CA ASN A 170 4.41 -16.76 -9.91
C ASN A 170 5.90 -16.79 -10.28
N LYS A 171 6.76 -16.04 -9.57
CA LYS A 171 8.17 -15.87 -9.93
C LYS A 171 8.96 -17.17 -10.10
N ASN A 172 8.71 -18.17 -9.24
CA ASN A 172 9.34 -19.47 -9.33
C ASN A 172 8.92 -20.22 -10.59
N GLU A 173 7.65 -20.09 -10.97
CA GLU A 173 7.11 -20.69 -12.18
C GLU A 173 7.67 -20.02 -13.44
N TYR A 174 7.75 -18.70 -13.46
CA TYR A 174 8.36 -17.99 -14.58
C TYR A 174 9.83 -18.35 -14.74
N LEU A 175 10.59 -18.41 -13.64
CA LEU A 175 11.98 -18.83 -13.67
C LEU A 175 12.12 -20.28 -14.18
N PHE A 176 11.27 -21.20 -13.71
CA PHE A 176 11.22 -22.59 -14.21
C PHE A 176 11.00 -22.64 -15.73
N GLN A 177 10.01 -21.90 -16.24
CA GLN A 177 9.69 -21.86 -17.67
C GLN A 177 10.85 -21.29 -18.50
N HIS A 178 11.45 -20.20 -18.03
CA HIS A 178 12.60 -19.56 -18.68
C HIS A 178 13.81 -20.51 -18.76
N LEU A 179 14.18 -21.13 -17.65
CA LEU A 179 15.32 -22.03 -17.58
C LEU A 179 15.08 -23.33 -18.36
N THR A 180 13.85 -23.85 -18.34
CA THR A 180 13.47 -25.01 -19.19
C THR A 180 13.63 -24.70 -20.67
N LYS A 181 13.29 -23.48 -21.09
CA LYS A 181 13.51 -23.04 -22.48
C LYS A 181 15.01 -22.98 -22.81
N LYS A 182 15.82 -22.36 -21.94
CA LYS A 182 17.28 -22.31 -22.13
C LYS A 182 17.91 -23.70 -22.19
N GLU A 183 17.41 -24.65 -21.38
CA GLU A 183 17.87 -26.05 -21.41
C GLU A 183 17.56 -26.70 -22.76
N LYS A 184 16.33 -26.57 -23.26
CA LYS A 184 15.94 -27.09 -24.59
C LYS A 184 16.72 -26.46 -25.73
N ASP A 185 17.02 -25.18 -25.63
CA ASP A 185 17.76 -24.42 -26.63
C ASP A 185 19.29 -24.64 -26.52
N GLY A 186 19.76 -25.40 -25.51
CA GLY A 186 21.18 -25.68 -25.29
C GLY A 186 22.01 -24.49 -24.80
N THR A 187 21.36 -23.43 -24.30
CA THR A 187 22.01 -22.17 -23.86
C THR A 187 22.11 -22.04 -22.34
N ILE A 188 21.64 -23.05 -21.59
CA ILE A 188 21.69 -23.06 -20.13
C ILE A 188 23.13 -23.22 -19.61
N THR A 189 23.51 -22.39 -18.64
CA THR A 189 24.80 -22.52 -17.93
C THR A 189 24.73 -23.55 -16.81
N THR A 190 25.87 -23.91 -16.22
CA THR A 190 25.92 -24.85 -15.08
C THR A 190 25.17 -24.30 -13.85
N GLU A 191 25.33 -23.01 -13.53
CA GLU A 191 24.61 -22.36 -12.43
C GLU A 191 23.10 -22.36 -12.68
N GLU A 192 22.68 -22.01 -13.90
CA GLU A 192 21.28 -22.01 -14.29
C GLU A 192 20.66 -23.41 -14.28
N ARG A 193 21.44 -24.46 -14.57
CA ARG A 193 20.97 -25.84 -14.45
C ARG A 193 20.67 -26.19 -12.99
N HIS A 194 21.53 -25.78 -12.05
CA HIS A 194 21.24 -25.92 -10.62
C HIS A 194 19.95 -25.18 -10.25
N LEU A 195 19.78 -23.93 -10.69
CA LEU A 195 18.56 -23.17 -10.46
C LEU A 195 17.31 -23.82 -11.06
N LEU A 196 17.42 -24.47 -12.22
CA LEU A 196 16.32 -25.22 -12.83
C LEU A 196 15.93 -26.43 -11.98
N GLU A 197 16.89 -27.14 -11.39
CA GLU A 197 16.63 -28.24 -10.46
C GLU A 197 15.90 -27.73 -9.20
N LEU A 198 16.33 -26.60 -8.65
CA LEU A 198 15.68 -25.98 -7.50
C LEU A 198 14.24 -25.53 -7.84
N ALA A 199 14.05 -24.84 -8.97
CA ALA A 199 12.74 -24.39 -9.41
C ALA A 199 11.79 -25.58 -9.70
N SER A 200 12.33 -26.69 -10.24
CA SER A 200 11.59 -27.94 -10.45
C SER A 200 11.14 -28.57 -9.13
N ALA A 201 12.01 -28.62 -8.11
CA ALA A 201 11.66 -29.12 -6.78
C ALA A 201 10.57 -28.27 -6.11
N GLN A 202 10.64 -26.94 -6.26
CA GLN A 202 9.59 -26.05 -5.77
C GLN A 202 8.26 -26.26 -6.52
N ARG A 203 8.31 -26.42 -7.85
CA ARG A 203 7.13 -26.71 -8.69
C ARG A 203 6.45 -28.01 -8.29
N VAL A 204 7.18 -29.06 -7.91
CA VAL A 204 6.59 -30.31 -7.40
C VAL A 204 5.74 -30.03 -6.15
N LYS A 205 6.27 -29.28 -5.18
CA LYS A 205 5.54 -28.90 -3.96
C LYS A 205 4.27 -28.11 -4.28
N ASP A 206 4.39 -27.14 -5.19
CA ASP A 206 3.28 -26.25 -5.57
C ASP A 206 2.17 -27.02 -6.30
N LEU A 207 2.53 -27.91 -7.23
CA LEU A 207 1.57 -28.75 -7.94
C LEU A 207 0.89 -29.77 -7.02
N GLN A 208 1.60 -30.40 -6.08
CA GLN A 208 0.99 -31.29 -5.08
C GLN A 208 -0.02 -30.54 -4.19
N LYS A 209 0.34 -29.33 -3.74
CA LYS A 209 -0.56 -28.47 -2.97
C LYS A 209 -1.79 -28.05 -3.78
N LYS A 210 -1.60 -27.71 -5.05
CA LYS A 210 -2.68 -27.37 -5.99
C LYS A 210 -3.58 -28.58 -6.24
N GLU A 211 -3.02 -29.77 -6.45
CA GLU A 211 -3.77 -31.01 -6.63
C GLU A 211 -4.67 -31.32 -5.42
N LYS A 212 -4.13 -31.21 -4.20
CA LYS A 212 -4.91 -31.41 -2.97
C LYS A 212 -6.11 -30.46 -2.90
N LYS A 213 -5.89 -29.16 -3.14
CA LYS A 213 -6.96 -28.15 -3.13
C LYS A 213 -8.02 -28.38 -4.21
N LEU A 214 -7.61 -28.87 -5.39
CA LEU A 214 -8.53 -29.18 -6.48
C LEU A 214 -9.34 -30.43 -6.16
N LYS A 215 -8.73 -31.48 -5.60
CA LYS A 215 -9.42 -32.70 -5.14
C LYS A 215 -10.52 -32.37 -4.13
N GLU A 216 -10.25 -31.47 -3.18
CA GLU A 216 -11.25 -30.97 -2.21
C GLU A 216 -12.45 -30.28 -2.89
N LYS A 217 -12.28 -29.76 -4.11
CA LYS A 217 -13.33 -29.14 -4.93
C LYS A 217 -13.93 -30.07 -5.99
N GLY A 218 -13.54 -31.35 -6.01
CA GLY A 218 -13.94 -32.30 -7.06
C GLY A 218 -13.33 -32.00 -8.44
N GLN A 219 -12.19 -31.30 -8.47
CA GLN A 219 -11.46 -30.90 -9.68
C GLN A 219 -10.11 -31.63 -9.77
N SER A 220 -9.52 -31.70 -10.96
CA SER A 220 -8.19 -32.26 -11.20
C SER A 220 -7.22 -31.21 -11.71
N LEU A 221 -5.91 -31.48 -11.60
CA LEU A 221 -4.89 -30.66 -12.25
C LEU A 221 -5.11 -30.60 -13.77
N PRO A 222 -4.73 -29.48 -14.43
CA PRO A 222 -4.61 -29.40 -15.87
C PRO A 222 -3.76 -30.56 -16.44
N PRO A 223 -4.11 -31.13 -17.62
CA PRO A 223 -3.43 -32.32 -18.15
C PRO A 223 -1.90 -32.18 -18.28
N GLN A 224 -1.41 -31.00 -18.68
CA GLN A 224 0.02 -30.74 -18.83
C GLN A 224 0.75 -30.75 -17.48
N GLU A 225 0.16 -30.14 -16.45
CA GLU A 225 0.72 -30.13 -15.09
C GLU A 225 0.68 -31.54 -14.46
N ALA A 226 -0.43 -32.26 -14.66
CA ALA A 226 -0.58 -33.63 -14.19
C ALA A 226 0.44 -34.57 -14.85
N SER A 227 0.62 -34.45 -16.18
CA SER A 227 1.61 -35.24 -16.92
C SER A 227 3.03 -34.92 -16.50
N TRP A 228 3.38 -33.64 -16.32
CA TRP A 228 4.71 -33.25 -15.88
C TRP A 228 4.99 -33.77 -14.47
N LEU A 229 4.04 -33.62 -13.53
CA LEU A 229 4.17 -34.11 -12.17
C LEU A 229 4.32 -35.64 -12.11
N ALA A 230 3.63 -36.37 -12.99
CA ALA A 230 3.74 -37.82 -13.07
C ALA A 230 5.08 -38.31 -13.65
N THR A 231 5.64 -37.59 -14.63
CA THR A 231 6.89 -37.98 -15.29
C THR A 231 8.14 -37.52 -14.53
N GLU A 232 8.16 -36.26 -14.08
CA GLU A 232 9.33 -35.62 -13.50
C GLU A 232 9.27 -35.51 -11.97
N GLY A 233 8.08 -35.63 -11.37
CA GLY A 233 7.87 -35.32 -9.96
C GLY A 233 8.78 -36.11 -9.03
N ASP A 234 8.95 -37.41 -9.28
CA ASP A 234 9.79 -38.30 -8.47
C ASP A 234 11.26 -37.89 -8.45
N LYS A 235 11.77 -37.32 -9.55
CA LYS A 235 13.17 -36.86 -9.66
C LYS A 235 13.48 -35.70 -8.71
N TYR A 236 12.48 -34.85 -8.43
CA TYR A 236 12.65 -33.60 -7.69
C TYR A 236 11.95 -33.59 -6.32
N LYS A 237 11.62 -34.76 -5.76
CA LYS A 237 10.97 -34.87 -4.44
C LYS A 237 11.87 -34.54 -3.26
N THR A 238 13.19 -34.50 -3.45
CA THR A 238 14.15 -34.28 -2.37
C THR A 238 13.94 -32.91 -1.72
N PRO A 239 13.92 -32.81 -0.38
CA PRO A 239 13.86 -31.53 0.31
C PRO A 239 15.03 -30.63 -0.08
N MET A 240 14.71 -29.40 -0.46
CA MET A 240 15.68 -28.34 -0.74
C MET A 240 16.37 -27.88 0.54
N SER A 241 17.69 -27.63 0.49
CA SER A 241 18.41 -27.03 1.61
C SER A 241 17.95 -25.58 1.85
N LYS A 242 18.25 -25.03 3.05
CA LYS A 242 17.93 -23.63 3.37
C LYS A 242 18.63 -22.66 2.41
N ALA A 243 19.93 -22.86 2.19
CA ALA A 243 20.73 -22.03 1.29
C ALA A 243 20.19 -22.07 -0.16
N ASP A 244 19.78 -23.24 -0.63
CA ASP A 244 19.17 -23.38 -1.95
C ASP A 244 17.81 -22.67 -2.03
N SER A 245 17.00 -22.73 -0.97
CA SER A 245 15.70 -22.02 -0.91
C SER A 245 15.88 -20.51 -0.95
N GLU A 246 16.88 -19.99 -0.24
CA GLU A 246 17.22 -18.56 -0.26
C GLU A 246 17.75 -18.13 -1.62
N LEU A 247 18.62 -18.94 -2.23
CA LEU A 247 19.13 -18.71 -3.59
C LEU A 247 18.00 -18.70 -4.62
N LEU A 248 17.09 -19.68 -4.59
CA LEU A 248 15.92 -19.72 -5.49
C LEU A 248 15.03 -18.49 -5.29
N THR A 249 14.78 -18.10 -4.04
CA THR A 249 13.96 -16.93 -3.72
C THR A 249 14.55 -15.65 -4.29
N GLN A 250 15.87 -15.48 -4.17
CA GLN A 250 16.61 -14.35 -4.73
C GLN A 250 16.57 -14.36 -6.26
N ARG A 251 16.98 -15.45 -6.91
CA ARG A 251 17.06 -15.51 -8.37
C ARG A 251 15.69 -15.39 -9.04
N SER A 252 14.65 -15.95 -8.43
CA SER A 252 13.28 -15.79 -8.94
C SER A 252 12.77 -14.35 -8.78
N GLN A 253 13.12 -13.65 -7.69
CA GLN A 253 12.76 -12.24 -7.50
C GLN A 253 13.49 -11.34 -8.51
N GLU A 254 14.79 -11.55 -8.70
CA GLU A 254 15.59 -10.87 -9.73
C GLU A 254 14.98 -11.08 -11.12
N TYR A 255 14.62 -12.32 -11.46
CA TYR A 255 13.99 -12.62 -12.75
C TYR A 255 12.60 -11.97 -12.90
N ALA A 256 11.77 -11.97 -11.85
CA ALA A 256 10.49 -11.25 -11.87
C ALA A 256 10.69 -9.74 -12.11
N CYS A 257 11.74 -9.14 -11.56
CA CYS A 257 12.11 -7.75 -11.82
C CYS A 257 12.48 -7.53 -13.30
N THR A 258 13.14 -8.48 -13.96
CA THR A 258 13.43 -8.39 -15.41
C THR A 258 12.18 -8.55 -16.28
N LEU A 259 11.22 -9.39 -15.87
CA LEU A 259 9.95 -9.53 -16.60
C LEU A 259 9.11 -8.25 -16.56
N LEU A 260 9.34 -7.40 -15.57
CA LEU A 260 8.69 -6.10 -15.47
C LEU A 260 9.11 -5.15 -16.60
N ASP A 261 10.30 -5.33 -17.19
CA ASP A 261 10.79 -4.49 -18.28
C ASP A 261 9.85 -4.55 -19.49
N GLU A 262 9.31 -5.72 -19.84
CA GLU A 262 8.33 -5.86 -20.92
C GLU A 262 7.03 -5.07 -20.64
N LYS A 263 6.63 -4.97 -19.36
CA LYS A 263 5.46 -4.20 -18.91
C LYS A 263 5.73 -2.69 -18.93
N ILE A 264 6.97 -2.29 -18.67
CA ILE A 264 7.43 -0.90 -18.77
C ILE A 264 7.51 -0.47 -20.24
N GLU A 265 8.13 -1.28 -21.09
CA GLU A 265 8.27 -1.04 -22.53
C GLU A 265 6.91 -0.93 -23.25
N SER A 266 5.93 -1.71 -22.81
CA SER A 266 4.55 -1.62 -23.32
C SER A 266 3.75 -0.45 -22.74
N GLY A 267 4.32 0.34 -21.81
CA GLY A 267 3.66 1.48 -21.19
C GLY A 267 2.53 1.12 -20.21
N ILE A 268 2.44 -0.14 -19.79
CA ILE A 268 1.40 -0.61 -18.86
C ILE A 268 1.67 -0.07 -17.45
N VAL A 269 2.95 0.01 -17.09
CA VAL A 269 3.43 0.60 -15.83
C VAL A 269 4.59 1.53 -16.10
N ARG A 270 4.73 2.59 -15.29
CA ARG A 270 5.84 3.54 -15.37
C ARG A 270 6.36 3.88 -13.98
N PRO A 271 7.16 3.01 -13.34
CA PRO A 271 7.76 3.34 -12.04
C PRO A 271 8.61 4.62 -12.07
N ASP A 272 9.14 4.99 -13.24
CA ASP A 272 9.88 6.25 -13.46
C ASP A 272 8.99 7.51 -13.41
N SER A 273 7.66 7.36 -13.37
CA SER A 273 6.69 8.46 -13.22
C SER A 273 6.35 8.83 -11.78
N ILE A 274 6.81 8.05 -10.79
CA ILE A 274 6.47 8.23 -9.37
C ILE A 274 6.81 9.63 -8.88
N ASP A 275 7.91 10.22 -9.33
CA ASP A 275 8.32 11.57 -8.96
C ASP A 275 7.39 12.66 -9.49
N ASP A 276 7.12 12.61 -10.80
CA ASP A 276 6.22 13.56 -11.45
C ASP A 276 4.82 13.45 -10.82
N ASP A 277 4.37 12.22 -10.52
CA ASP A 277 3.12 11.99 -9.80
C ASP A 277 3.17 12.52 -8.37
N MET A 278 4.26 12.29 -7.63
CA MET A 278 4.45 12.79 -6.28
C MET A 278 4.38 14.32 -6.22
N LEU A 279 5.12 15.01 -7.09
CA LEU A 279 5.14 16.48 -7.13
C LEU A 279 3.76 17.04 -7.52
N LEU A 280 3.11 16.42 -8.51
CA LEU A 280 1.75 16.78 -8.93
C LEU A 280 0.74 16.59 -7.78
N GLN A 281 0.76 15.42 -7.13
CA GLN A 281 -0.20 15.05 -6.10
C GLN A 281 0.01 15.82 -4.80
N LEU A 282 1.25 16.12 -4.42
CA LEU A 282 1.52 16.93 -3.23
C LEU A 282 1.40 18.43 -3.50
N GLU A 283 1.27 18.83 -4.77
CA GLU A 283 1.23 20.23 -5.19
C GLU A 283 2.42 21.03 -4.62
N VAL A 284 3.57 20.38 -4.52
CA VAL A 284 4.83 20.96 -4.04
C VAL A 284 5.68 21.35 -5.23
N ARG A 285 6.40 22.47 -5.11
CA ARG A 285 7.17 23.04 -6.22
C ARG A 285 8.53 23.51 -5.75
N ASP A 286 9.51 23.33 -6.62
CA ASP A 286 10.92 23.71 -6.49
C ASP A 286 11.58 23.27 -5.17
N TYR A 287 12.90 23.33 -5.12
CA TYR A 287 13.61 23.29 -3.85
C TYR A 287 13.85 24.74 -3.45
N PRO A 288 13.55 25.13 -2.21
CA PRO A 288 13.95 26.44 -1.73
C PRO A 288 15.48 26.51 -1.72
N ASP A 289 16.03 27.71 -1.94
CA ASP A 289 17.47 27.95 -1.78
C ASP A 289 17.82 27.80 -0.29
N ILE A 290 18.39 26.65 0.07
CA ILE A 290 18.75 26.28 1.43
C ILE A 290 20.27 26.35 1.60
N GLU A 291 20.73 27.29 2.42
CA GLU A 291 22.16 27.51 2.68
C GLU A 291 22.61 27.05 4.07
N SER A 292 21.71 26.50 4.90
CA SER A 292 22.02 26.09 6.29
C SER A 292 21.20 24.90 6.75
N PHE A 293 21.71 24.15 7.74
CA PHE A 293 21.04 22.96 8.28
C PHE A 293 19.75 23.32 9.01
N SER A 294 19.76 24.41 9.77
CA SER A 294 18.54 24.98 10.35
C SER A 294 17.54 25.39 9.26
N GLY A 295 18.03 25.87 8.12
CA GLY A 295 17.23 26.12 6.92
C GLY A 295 16.52 24.87 6.41
N ILE A 296 17.21 23.72 6.33
CA ILE A 296 16.59 22.45 5.92
C ILE A 296 15.39 22.12 6.81
N ILE A 297 15.59 22.14 8.14
CA ILE A 297 14.53 21.79 9.10
C ILE A 297 13.37 22.80 9.04
N PHE A 298 13.67 24.09 8.88
CA PHE A 298 12.64 25.11 8.71
C PHE A 298 11.76 24.85 7.48
N TYR A 299 12.37 24.53 6.33
CA TYR A 299 11.62 24.29 5.10
C TYR A 299 10.87 22.96 5.09
N ILE A 300 11.42 21.91 5.71
CA ILE A 300 10.70 20.65 5.96
C ILE A 300 9.41 20.93 6.73
N ASN A 301 9.50 21.63 7.87
CA ASN A 301 8.34 21.95 8.70
C ASN A 301 7.34 22.85 7.96
N LYS A 302 7.84 23.83 7.19
CA LYS A 302 6.99 24.70 6.39
C LYS A 302 6.18 23.91 5.36
N GLU A 303 6.84 23.08 4.57
CA GLU A 303 6.17 22.28 3.53
C GLU A 303 5.19 21.28 4.15
N LEU A 304 5.57 20.60 5.24
CA LEU A 304 4.67 19.68 5.94
C LEU A 304 3.42 20.37 6.50
N ASN A 305 3.54 21.59 7.05
CA ASN A 305 2.37 22.36 7.48
C ASN A 305 1.45 22.72 6.31
N GLU A 306 2.00 23.07 5.14
CA GLU A 306 1.20 23.31 3.93
C GLU A 306 0.45 22.04 3.48
N LEU A 307 1.08 20.86 3.60
CA LEU A 307 0.42 19.58 3.29
C LEU A 307 -0.67 19.19 4.30
N VAL A 308 -0.51 19.58 5.57
CA VAL A 308 -1.55 19.45 6.60
C VAL A 308 -2.73 20.37 6.30
N ASP A 309 -2.48 21.63 5.95
CA ASP A 309 -3.52 22.61 5.61
C ASP A 309 -4.32 22.19 4.37
N LYS A 310 -3.67 21.53 3.40
CA LYS A 310 -4.32 20.90 2.22
C LYS A 310 -5.07 19.60 2.53
N GLY A 311 -4.94 19.08 3.75
CA GLY A 311 -5.59 17.84 4.18
C GLY A 311 -4.91 16.55 3.74
N PHE A 312 -3.77 16.61 3.04
CA PHE A 312 -3.09 15.45 2.45
C PHE A 312 -2.53 14.50 3.53
N ILE A 313 -2.01 15.07 4.60
CA ILE A 313 -1.53 14.37 5.79
C ILE A 313 -2.11 15.00 7.06
N LYS A 314 -2.05 14.29 8.18
CA LYS A 314 -2.47 14.78 9.49
C LYS A 314 -1.30 15.44 10.25
N PRO A 315 -1.58 16.29 11.27
CA PRO A 315 -0.52 16.94 12.05
C PRO A 315 0.44 15.98 12.75
N ASP A 316 -0.06 14.84 13.25
CA ASP A 316 0.75 13.79 13.86
C ASP A 316 1.64 13.08 12.83
N GLU A 317 1.10 12.77 11.65
CA GLU A 317 1.85 12.24 10.50
C GLU A 317 2.97 13.22 10.08
N ALA A 318 2.67 14.51 9.99
CA ALA A 318 3.66 15.56 9.71
C ALA A 318 4.75 15.64 10.79
N GLY A 319 4.38 15.53 12.07
CA GLY A 319 5.33 15.50 13.17
C GLY A 319 6.35 14.35 13.05
N LEU A 320 5.87 13.14 12.72
CA LEU A 320 6.72 11.97 12.51
C LEU A 320 7.66 12.16 11.30
N ILE A 321 7.13 12.66 10.18
CA ILE A 321 7.95 12.90 8.98
C ILE A 321 9.03 13.96 9.26
N SER A 322 8.70 15.02 10.00
CA SER A 322 9.68 16.05 10.36
C SER A 322 10.80 15.49 11.24
N GLN A 323 10.45 14.66 12.23
CA GLN A 323 11.45 14.03 13.11
C GLN A 323 12.40 13.13 12.33
N GLU A 324 11.87 12.32 11.42
CA GLU A 324 12.70 11.49 10.56
C GLU A 324 13.55 12.34 9.60
N GLY A 325 12.99 13.40 9.03
CA GLY A 325 13.75 14.33 8.18
C GLY A 325 14.94 14.97 8.90
N GLU A 326 14.74 15.40 10.14
CA GLU A 326 15.82 15.95 10.99
C GLU A 326 16.89 14.90 11.30
N LYS A 327 16.46 13.72 11.76
CA LYS A 327 17.36 12.61 12.06
C LYS A 327 18.15 12.16 10.84
N PHE A 328 17.51 12.06 9.68
CA PHE A 328 18.17 11.66 8.44
C PHE A 328 19.26 12.66 8.04
N VAL A 329 19.01 13.98 8.20
CA VAL A 329 20.03 15.01 7.96
C VAL A 329 21.25 14.80 8.85
N GLU A 330 21.06 14.47 10.13
CA GLU A 330 22.15 14.20 11.06
C GLU A 330 22.94 12.95 10.66
N LEU A 331 22.25 11.83 10.41
CA LEU A 331 22.88 10.56 10.01
C LEU A 331 23.66 10.73 8.70
N TYR A 332 23.08 11.41 7.71
CA TYR A 332 23.72 11.61 6.41
C TYR A 332 24.98 12.45 6.53
N ARG A 333 24.98 13.49 7.37
CA ARG A 333 26.18 14.31 7.64
C ARG A 333 27.30 13.50 8.31
N GLU A 334 26.95 12.60 9.22
CA GLU A 334 27.91 11.72 9.87
C GLU A 334 28.54 10.76 8.85
N ALA A 335 27.73 10.16 7.99
CA ALA A 335 28.18 9.21 6.97
C ALA A 335 28.97 9.86 5.81
N TYR A 336 28.59 11.09 5.44
CA TYR A 336 29.13 11.83 4.30
C TYR A 336 29.54 13.27 4.71
N PRO A 337 30.63 13.44 5.49
CA PRO A 337 31.00 14.73 6.09
C PRO A 337 31.39 15.83 5.09
N ASN A 338 31.68 15.45 3.84
CA ASN A 338 32.04 16.36 2.76
C ASN A 338 30.87 16.68 1.80
N ALA A 339 29.67 16.16 2.06
CA ALA A 339 28.50 16.42 1.23
C ALA A 339 28.12 17.91 1.29
N LYS A 340 27.72 18.48 0.15
CA LYS A 340 27.30 19.88 0.10
C LYS A 340 25.94 20.03 0.76
N ILE A 341 25.71 21.18 1.39
CA ILE A 341 24.45 21.45 2.07
C ILE A 341 23.24 21.40 1.13
N THR A 342 23.43 21.79 -0.13
CA THR A 342 22.42 21.70 -1.18
C THR A 342 22.02 20.25 -1.48
N ASP A 343 22.98 19.33 -1.45
CA ASP A 343 22.74 17.92 -1.74
C ASP A 343 22.00 17.25 -0.59
N ILE A 344 22.37 17.60 0.64
CA ILE A 344 21.71 17.15 1.87
C ILE A 344 20.28 17.70 1.92
N ALA A 345 20.10 18.99 1.61
CA ALA A 345 18.79 19.63 1.57
C ALA A 345 17.86 18.97 0.56
N GLN A 346 18.35 18.72 -0.66
CA GLN A 346 17.59 18.04 -1.71
C GLN A 346 17.15 16.65 -1.25
N LEU A 347 18.09 15.83 -0.78
CA LEU A 347 17.81 14.45 -0.35
C LEU A 347 16.82 14.39 0.83
N ALA A 348 16.99 15.26 1.83
CA ALA A 348 16.09 15.31 2.98
C ALA A 348 14.67 15.74 2.58
N MET A 349 14.54 16.76 1.74
CA MET A 349 13.24 17.20 1.22
C MET A 349 12.58 16.11 0.37
N ASP A 350 13.35 15.38 -0.45
CA ASP A 350 12.83 14.26 -1.24
C ASP A 350 12.30 13.13 -0.36
N ASN A 351 13.03 12.78 0.70
CA ASN A 351 12.59 11.76 1.64
C ASN A 351 11.31 12.18 2.39
N VAL A 352 11.21 13.44 2.80
CA VAL A 352 9.99 14.02 3.39
C VAL A 352 8.80 13.94 2.43
N ARG A 353 9.02 14.31 1.16
CA ARG A 353 8.00 14.24 0.10
C ARG A 353 7.58 12.80 -0.17
N LYS A 354 8.51 11.85 -0.27
CA LYS A 354 8.22 10.42 -0.45
C LYS A 354 7.36 9.88 0.69
N LEU A 355 7.68 10.22 1.95
CA LEU A 355 6.92 9.77 3.11
C LEU A 355 5.50 10.37 3.13
N ALA A 356 5.37 11.66 2.83
CA ALA A 356 4.07 12.32 2.72
C ALA A 356 3.24 11.74 1.56
N TYR A 357 3.88 11.47 0.43
CA TYR A 357 3.25 10.89 -0.75
C TYR A 357 2.74 9.49 -0.50
N GLN A 358 3.57 8.60 0.05
CA GLN A 358 3.16 7.25 0.45
C GLN A 358 1.98 7.31 1.43
N THR A 359 2.03 8.20 2.42
CA THR A 359 0.94 8.40 3.39
C THR A 359 -0.35 8.91 2.75
N LYS A 360 -0.26 9.81 1.77
CA LYS A 360 -1.42 10.27 1.00
C LYS A 360 -1.99 9.11 0.17
N ARG A 361 -1.14 8.36 -0.53
CA ARG A 361 -1.54 7.29 -1.45
C ARG A 361 -2.08 6.06 -0.74
N ASP A 362 -1.62 5.75 0.48
CA ASP A 362 -2.13 4.64 1.31
C ASP A 362 -3.66 4.73 1.54
N LYS A 363 -4.21 5.95 1.57
CA LYS A 363 -5.63 6.20 1.81
C LYS A 363 -6.55 5.80 0.64
N TYR A 364 -6.01 5.50 -0.55
CA TYR A 364 -6.80 5.24 -1.77
C TYR A 364 -7.19 3.76 -1.95
N VAL A 365 -6.50 2.84 -1.28
CA VAL A 365 -6.76 1.39 -1.37
C VAL A 365 -6.50 0.68 -0.05
N PHE A 366 -7.35 -0.28 0.30
CA PHE A 366 -7.06 -1.20 1.40
C PHE A 366 -6.31 -2.44 0.90
N SER A 367 -4.99 -2.33 0.77
CA SER A 367 -4.08 -3.43 0.45
C SER A 367 -3.88 -4.42 1.61
N GLY A 368 -4.70 -4.34 2.65
CA GLY A 368 -4.64 -5.23 3.82
C GLY A 368 -3.68 -4.78 4.93
N SER A 369 -2.96 -3.67 4.74
CA SER A 369 -2.05 -3.05 5.71
C SER A 369 -1.83 -1.57 5.42
N ASP A 370 -1.31 -0.83 6.41
CA ASP A 370 -0.76 0.52 6.23
C ASP A 370 0.60 0.45 5.52
N HIS A 371 0.84 1.34 4.56
CA HIS A 371 2.09 1.54 3.84
C HIS A 371 2.54 3.01 3.87
N GLY A 372 2.03 3.78 4.84
CA GLY A 372 2.38 5.17 5.07
C GLY A 372 3.35 5.34 6.24
N THR A 373 3.32 6.51 6.86
CA THR A 373 4.18 6.88 8.01
C THR A 373 4.13 5.91 9.18
N ARG A 374 3.00 5.22 9.44
CA ARG A 374 2.93 4.28 10.55
C ARG A 374 3.79 3.04 10.30
N HIS A 375 3.58 2.38 9.16
CA HIS A 375 4.37 1.21 8.81
C HIS A 375 5.84 1.58 8.62
N ILE A 376 6.12 2.67 7.90
CA ILE A 376 7.49 3.06 7.55
C ILE A 376 8.25 3.63 8.76
N LEU A 377 7.66 4.55 9.53
CA LEU A 377 8.37 5.26 10.61
C LEU A 377 8.14 4.63 11.99
N GLU A 378 6.89 4.40 12.39
CA GLU A 378 6.58 3.86 13.71
C GLU A 378 6.89 2.37 13.83
N GLY A 379 6.71 1.61 12.74
CA GLY A 379 7.05 0.20 12.63
C GLY A 379 8.51 -0.01 12.25
N ASN A 380 8.83 0.21 10.97
CA ASN A 380 10.11 -0.20 10.40
C ASN A 380 11.27 0.62 10.93
N MET A 381 11.21 1.96 10.84
CA MET A 381 12.33 2.82 11.23
C MET A 381 12.64 2.74 12.72
N ARG A 382 11.61 2.86 13.57
CA ARG A 382 11.76 2.75 15.03
C ARG A 382 12.37 1.42 15.46
N MET A 383 11.97 0.30 14.83
CA MET A 383 12.56 -1.01 15.16
C MET A 383 13.96 -1.17 14.59
N ALA A 384 14.24 -0.61 13.41
CA ALA A 384 15.57 -0.60 12.82
C ALA A 384 16.54 0.17 13.72
N ASP A 385 16.12 1.31 14.25
CA ASP A 385 16.90 2.11 15.21
C ASP A 385 17.28 1.33 16.47
N ARG A 386 16.33 0.58 17.03
CA ARG A 386 16.60 -0.28 18.21
C ARG A 386 17.58 -1.40 17.88
N MET A 387 17.45 -2.00 16.69
CA MET A 387 18.41 -3.00 16.23
C MET A 387 19.80 -2.38 16.03
N ILE A 388 19.89 -1.20 15.43
CA ILE A 388 21.13 -0.44 15.24
C ILE A 388 21.79 -0.14 16.59
N GLU A 389 21.01 0.36 17.56
CA GLU A 389 21.50 0.64 18.93
C GLU A 389 22.01 -0.63 19.60
N SER A 390 21.27 -1.73 19.52
CA SER A 390 21.66 -3.01 20.12
C SER A 390 22.87 -3.66 19.45
N LEU A 391 23.13 -3.37 18.16
CA LEU A 391 24.31 -3.85 17.42
C LEU A 391 25.54 -2.96 17.63
N GLY A 392 25.33 -1.71 18.05
CA GLY A 392 26.40 -0.75 18.34
C GLY A 392 27.33 -0.51 17.16
N ASP A 393 28.64 -0.56 17.42
CA ASP A 393 29.70 -0.27 16.44
C ASP A 393 29.75 -1.25 15.24
N ARG A 394 28.97 -2.32 15.26
CA ARG A 394 28.82 -3.24 14.11
C ARG A 394 28.10 -2.58 12.93
N VAL A 395 27.34 -1.52 13.16
CA VAL A 395 26.62 -0.78 12.12
C VAL A 395 27.32 0.56 11.91
N SER A 396 28.02 0.71 10.78
CA SER A 396 28.73 1.96 10.47
C SER A 396 27.76 3.11 10.19
N ALA A 397 28.22 4.36 10.27
CA ALA A 397 27.40 5.53 9.92
C ALA A 397 26.81 5.43 8.51
N LYS A 398 27.56 4.89 7.54
CA LYS A 398 27.08 4.63 6.18
C LYS A 398 25.99 3.57 6.15
N ASP A 399 26.17 2.46 6.87
CA ASP A 399 25.16 1.40 6.93
C ASP A 399 23.84 1.94 7.53
N LYS A 400 23.91 2.77 8.60
CA LYS A 400 22.73 3.41 9.21
C LYS A 400 21.95 4.23 8.18
N VAL A 401 22.61 5.12 7.45
CA VAL A 401 21.97 5.95 6.41
C VAL A 401 21.36 5.11 5.30
N LEU A 402 22.03 4.05 4.85
CA LEU A 402 21.50 3.15 3.81
C LEU A 402 20.29 2.36 4.31
N ILE A 403 20.28 1.91 5.57
CA ILE A 403 19.11 1.26 6.18
C ILE A 403 17.91 2.22 6.17
N HIS A 404 18.09 3.47 6.60
CA HIS A 404 17.02 4.46 6.58
C HIS A 404 16.53 4.72 5.16
N GLN A 405 17.44 4.90 4.19
CA GLN A 405 17.05 5.14 2.80
C GLN A 405 16.29 3.97 2.19
N ILE A 406 16.71 2.73 2.46
CA ILE A 406 16.00 1.51 2.03
C ILE A 406 14.60 1.49 2.63
N ILE A 407 14.44 1.78 3.93
CA ILE A 407 13.13 1.79 4.59
C ILE A 407 12.23 2.87 4.00
N ILE A 408 12.75 4.05 3.66
CA ILE A 408 11.95 5.12 3.03
C ILE A 408 11.48 4.72 1.62
N ASP A 409 12.32 3.99 0.87
CA ASP A 409 12.07 3.67 -0.53
C ASP A 409 11.40 2.30 -0.76
N HIS A 410 11.40 1.37 0.20
CA HIS A 410 11.01 -0.03 -0.05
C HIS A 410 9.57 -0.19 -0.55
N ASP A 411 8.65 0.60 0.00
CA ASP A 411 7.21 0.53 -0.26
C ASP A 411 6.71 1.57 -1.27
N ILE A 412 7.60 2.39 -1.86
CA ILE A 412 7.21 3.43 -2.82
C ILE A 412 6.49 2.85 -4.04
N GLY A 413 6.77 1.59 -4.39
CA GLY A 413 6.11 0.84 -5.45
C GLY A 413 4.61 0.63 -5.26
N TYR A 414 4.09 0.73 -4.02
CA TYR A 414 2.64 0.75 -3.79
C TYR A 414 1.96 1.97 -4.38
N THR A 415 2.71 3.03 -4.71
CA THR A 415 2.15 4.25 -5.30
C THR A 415 1.94 4.16 -6.82
N VAL A 416 2.44 3.11 -7.47
CA VAL A 416 2.22 2.86 -8.90
C VAL A 416 0.73 2.56 -9.14
N GLY A 417 0.14 3.19 -10.16
CA GLY A 417 -1.28 3.10 -10.46
C GLY A 417 -1.88 1.69 -10.42
N VAL A 418 -1.24 0.71 -11.05
CA VAL A 418 -1.73 -0.69 -11.06
C VAL A 418 -1.75 -1.33 -9.66
N ALA A 419 -0.87 -0.94 -8.74
CA ALA A 419 -0.87 -1.42 -7.37
C ALA A 419 -2.06 -0.87 -6.55
N GLN A 420 -2.63 0.25 -7.02
CA GLN A 420 -3.73 0.97 -6.35
C GLN A 420 -5.04 0.91 -7.13
N ALA A 421 -5.08 0.12 -8.18
CA ALA A 421 -6.28 -0.06 -8.96
C ALA A 421 -7.34 -0.90 -8.22
N LYS A 422 -8.56 -0.83 -8.74
CA LYS A 422 -9.65 -1.70 -8.30
C LYS A 422 -9.26 -3.17 -8.50
N GLU A 423 -9.51 -3.99 -7.47
CA GLU A 423 -9.27 -5.44 -7.48
C GLU A 423 -7.82 -5.87 -7.81
N SER A 424 -6.83 -5.01 -7.56
CA SER A 424 -5.43 -5.23 -7.90
C SER A 424 -4.53 -5.71 -6.75
N PHE A 425 -5.10 -6.29 -5.69
CA PHE A 425 -4.34 -6.83 -4.55
C PHE A 425 -3.20 -7.79 -4.95
N GLU A 426 -3.36 -8.55 -6.04
CA GLU A 426 -2.27 -9.42 -6.52
C GLU A 426 -1.16 -8.64 -7.23
N ALA A 427 -1.48 -7.52 -7.88
CA ALA A 427 -0.49 -6.63 -8.50
C ALA A 427 0.25 -5.79 -7.45
N SER A 428 -0.38 -5.45 -6.33
CA SER A 428 0.29 -4.70 -5.24
C SER A 428 1.43 -5.50 -4.58
N LYS A 429 1.45 -6.83 -4.71
CA LYS A 429 2.58 -7.67 -4.27
C LYS A 429 3.85 -7.48 -5.10
N ASP A 430 3.76 -6.83 -6.26
CA ASP A 430 4.90 -6.45 -7.08
C ASP A 430 5.55 -5.13 -6.62
N HIS A 431 5.11 -4.51 -5.52
CA HIS A 431 5.74 -3.31 -4.99
C HIS A 431 7.27 -3.40 -4.84
N PRO A 432 7.92 -4.54 -4.47
CA PRO A 432 9.38 -4.55 -4.38
C PRO A 432 10.03 -4.34 -5.76
N ILE A 433 9.48 -4.95 -6.81
CA ILE A 433 10.01 -4.80 -8.17
C ILE A 433 9.65 -3.44 -8.79
N PHE A 434 8.49 -2.86 -8.45
CA PHE A 434 8.15 -1.48 -8.83
C PHE A 434 9.10 -0.48 -8.16
N SER A 435 9.33 -0.60 -6.85
CA SER A 435 10.27 0.23 -6.09
C SER A 435 11.67 0.10 -6.69
N THR A 436 12.16 -1.12 -6.94
CA THR A 436 13.47 -1.33 -7.57
C THR A 436 13.57 -0.65 -8.94
N LYS A 437 12.55 -0.76 -9.80
CA LYS A 437 12.58 -0.09 -11.12
C LYS A 437 12.54 1.43 -11.03
N TYR A 438 11.91 1.99 -10.00
CA TYR A 438 12.02 3.42 -9.70
C TYR A 438 13.45 3.82 -9.30
N ILE A 439 14.12 3.01 -8.45
CA ILE A 439 15.54 3.23 -8.10
C ILE A 439 16.43 3.15 -9.35
N GLU A 440 16.22 2.14 -10.21
CA GLU A 440 16.99 1.96 -11.46
C GLU A 440 16.80 3.14 -12.43
N ALA A 441 15.57 3.64 -12.58
CA ALA A 441 15.27 4.81 -13.41
C ALA A 441 15.96 6.10 -12.93
N LYS A 442 16.38 6.11 -11.66
CA LYS A 442 17.08 7.22 -10.98
C LYS A 442 18.51 6.87 -10.58
N LYS A 443 19.12 5.90 -11.24
CA LYS A 443 20.46 5.42 -10.93
C LYS A 443 21.46 6.55 -10.68
N ASP A 444 21.51 7.56 -11.56
CA ASP A 444 22.47 8.67 -11.45
C ASP A 444 22.27 9.50 -10.17
N TYR A 445 21.02 9.74 -9.75
CA TYR A 445 20.70 10.43 -8.50
C TYR A 445 21.22 9.65 -7.30
N TYR A 446 20.95 8.34 -7.22
CA TYR A 446 21.40 7.51 -6.11
C TYR A 446 22.92 7.34 -6.08
N ILE A 447 23.57 7.24 -7.25
CA ILE A 447 25.04 7.22 -7.33
C ILE A 447 25.64 8.54 -6.86
N GLU A 448 25.04 9.68 -7.25
CA GLU A 448 25.48 11.00 -6.80
C GLU A 448 25.41 11.12 -5.28
N LYS A 449 24.31 10.66 -4.66
CA LYS A 449 24.10 10.81 -3.22
C LYS A 449 24.80 9.75 -2.38
N PHE A 450 24.94 8.51 -2.84
CA PHE A 450 25.43 7.39 -2.01
C PHE A 450 26.66 6.67 -2.57
N GLY A 451 27.10 7.02 -3.78
CA GLY A 451 28.11 6.29 -4.54
C GLY A 451 27.55 5.03 -5.20
N GLN A 452 28.36 4.41 -6.08
CA GLN A 452 27.97 3.20 -6.80
C GLN A 452 27.59 2.05 -5.85
N ASP A 453 28.39 1.81 -4.80
CA ASP A 453 28.12 0.73 -3.84
C ASP A 453 26.85 1.00 -3.02
N GLY A 454 26.60 2.26 -2.64
CA GLY A 454 25.39 2.66 -1.93
C GLY A 454 24.13 2.49 -2.79
N TYR A 455 24.19 2.86 -4.08
CA TYR A 455 23.12 2.60 -5.04
C TYR A 455 22.79 1.10 -5.14
N GLU A 456 23.80 0.23 -5.29
CA GLU A 456 23.58 -1.22 -5.37
C GLU A 456 22.98 -1.76 -4.05
N MET A 457 23.43 -1.26 -2.89
CA MET A 457 22.84 -1.65 -1.60
C MET A 457 21.37 -1.23 -1.47
N ILE A 458 21.02 -0.01 -1.88
CA ILE A 458 19.62 0.46 -1.85
C ILE A 458 18.76 -0.37 -2.78
N LYS A 459 19.21 -0.56 -4.03
CA LYS A 459 18.50 -1.34 -5.05
C LYS A 459 18.25 -2.78 -4.59
N ASP A 460 19.29 -3.46 -4.09
CA ASP A 460 19.20 -4.84 -3.61
C ASP A 460 18.36 -4.95 -2.33
N GLY A 461 18.52 -4.01 -1.40
CA GLY A 461 17.75 -3.94 -0.15
C GLY A 461 16.27 -3.78 -0.43
N VAL A 462 15.90 -2.83 -1.29
CA VAL A 462 14.51 -2.61 -1.74
C VAL A 462 13.96 -3.83 -2.48
N LEU A 463 14.73 -4.47 -3.36
CA LEU A 463 14.25 -5.65 -4.11
C LEU A 463 13.91 -6.84 -3.19
N MET A 464 14.68 -6.99 -2.11
CA MET A 464 14.69 -8.18 -1.26
C MET A 464 14.08 -7.97 0.13
N HIS A 465 13.55 -6.78 0.43
CA HIS A 465 13.08 -6.44 1.77
C HIS A 465 11.98 -7.41 2.27
N SER A 466 11.11 -7.91 1.39
CA SER A 466 10.02 -8.81 1.78
C SER A 466 10.47 -10.25 2.09
N TYR A 467 11.77 -10.56 2.00
CA TYR A 467 12.34 -11.88 2.27
C TYR A 467 13.38 -11.77 3.40
N THR A 468 12.98 -12.22 4.59
CA THR A 468 13.80 -12.16 5.81
C THR A 468 15.20 -12.73 5.60
N LYS A 469 16.20 -11.93 5.92
CA LYS A 469 17.60 -12.33 6.10
C LYS A 469 17.96 -12.21 7.59
N SER A 470 18.89 -13.03 8.10
CA SER A 470 19.13 -13.12 9.55
C SER A 470 20.61 -13.32 9.90
N GLU A 471 21.48 -12.59 9.22
CA GLU A 471 22.93 -12.58 9.42
C GLU A 471 23.35 -11.21 9.98
N TYR A 472 23.71 -11.19 11.27
CA TYR A 472 23.99 -9.96 12.03
C TYR A 472 25.42 -9.88 12.59
N ASN A 473 26.24 -10.89 12.32
CA ASN A 473 27.61 -11.04 12.85
C ASN A 473 28.67 -11.08 11.74
N THR A 474 28.31 -10.67 10.52
CA THR A 474 29.20 -10.61 9.37
C THR A 474 30.14 -9.41 9.46
N GLU A 475 31.34 -9.54 8.92
CA GLU A 475 32.28 -8.43 8.79
C GLU A 475 31.90 -7.53 7.61
N PRO A 476 32.16 -6.21 7.68
CA PRO A 476 31.96 -5.31 6.56
C PRO A 476 32.90 -5.66 5.40
N ASP A 477 32.49 -5.33 4.17
CA ASP A 477 33.34 -5.47 3.00
C ASP A 477 34.60 -4.58 3.16
N PRO A 478 35.82 -5.14 3.05
CA PRO A 478 37.04 -4.39 3.32
C PRO A 478 37.35 -3.29 2.30
N ARG A 479 36.71 -3.31 1.12
CA ARG A 479 36.88 -2.30 0.05
C ARG A 479 35.90 -1.15 0.22
N THR A 480 34.63 -1.47 0.48
CA THR A 480 33.57 -0.46 0.51
C THR A 480 33.31 0.06 1.93
N GLY A 481 33.64 -0.74 2.94
CA GLY A 481 33.32 -0.51 4.35
C GLY A 481 31.85 -0.78 4.69
N LEU A 482 31.05 -1.26 3.74
CA LEU A 482 29.61 -1.52 3.91
C LEU A 482 29.36 -2.96 4.35
N ASN A 483 28.33 -3.16 5.17
CA ASN A 483 27.92 -4.49 5.61
C ASN A 483 26.59 -4.91 4.97
N LYS A 484 26.67 -5.53 3.78
CA LYS A 484 25.49 -5.95 3.00
C LYS A 484 24.53 -6.83 3.79
N ASP A 485 25.08 -7.75 4.58
CA ASP A 485 24.29 -8.75 5.31
C ASP A 485 23.57 -8.11 6.50
N ILE A 486 24.23 -7.22 7.25
CA ILE A 486 23.57 -6.45 8.32
C ILE A 486 22.49 -5.52 7.76
N ILE A 487 22.79 -4.75 6.70
CA ILE A 487 21.82 -3.83 6.07
C ILE A 487 20.57 -4.59 5.64
N ARG A 488 20.75 -5.71 4.91
CA ARG A 488 19.62 -6.53 4.42
C ARG A 488 18.88 -7.22 5.57
N SER A 489 19.59 -7.71 6.59
CA SER A 489 18.96 -8.40 7.72
C SER A 489 18.09 -7.45 8.55
N ILE A 490 18.57 -6.24 8.83
CA ILE A 490 17.78 -5.23 9.57
C ILE A 490 16.54 -4.85 8.76
N THR A 491 16.72 -4.40 7.52
CA THR A 491 15.61 -3.89 6.68
C THR A 491 14.52 -4.94 6.43
N SER A 492 14.91 -6.18 6.12
CA SER A 492 13.92 -7.26 5.91
C SER A 492 13.28 -7.78 7.20
N THR A 493 13.97 -7.67 8.34
CA THR A 493 13.43 -8.11 9.63
C THR A 493 12.36 -7.17 10.13
N VAL A 494 12.58 -5.86 10.06
CA VAL A 494 11.61 -4.90 10.57
C VAL A 494 10.32 -4.90 9.74
N ASP A 495 10.42 -5.03 8.41
CA ASP A 495 9.23 -5.13 7.55
C ASP A 495 8.44 -6.43 7.80
N ALA A 496 9.13 -7.57 7.95
CA ALA A 496 8.50 -8.85 8.24
C ALA A 496 7.81 -8.88 9.62
N LEU A 497 8.35 -8.15 10.61
CA LEU A 497 7.82 -8.10 11.97
C LEU A 497 6.77 -7.02 12.17
N GLY A 498 6.65 -6.05 11.26
CA GLY A 498 5.66 -4.98 11.31
C GLY A 498 4.22 -5.43 11.15
N VAL A 499 3.79 -6.62 11.56
CA VAL A 499 2.46 -7.20 11.24
C VAL A 499 1.33 -6.86 12.22
N THR A 500 1.63 -6.11 13.29
CA THR A 500 0.67 -5.83 14.39
C THR A 500 -0.12 -4.55 14.17
N ALA A 501 -1.24 -4.39 14.89
CA ALA A 501 -2.17 -3.29 14.65
C ALA A 501 -1.62 -1.91 15.05
N GLU A 502 -0.67 -1.85 15.99
CA GLU A 502 -0.02 -0.59 16.36
C GLU A 502 0.67 0.05 15.16
N VAL A 503 1.34 -0.76 14.35
CA VAL A 503 2.29 -0.30 13.33
C VAL A 503 1.76 -0.45 11.90
N LYS A 504 0.86 -1.41 11.62
CA LYS A 504 0.46 -1.78 10.25
C LYS A 504 -1.05 -1.84 10.01
N CYS A 505 -1.85 -1.43 11.00
CA CYS A 505 -3.28 -1.25 10.80
C CYS A 505 -3.57 0.17 10.29
N PRO A 506 -4.18 0.31 9.10
CA PRO A 506 -4.60 1.59 8.57
C PRO A 506 -5.42 2.41 9.57
N ALA A 507 -5.22 3.73 9.58
CA ALA A 507 -5.89 4.64 10.52
C ALA A 507 -7.41 4.47 10.55
N PHE A 508 -8.04 4.20 9.40
CA PHE A 508 -9.49 3.99 9.30
C PHE A 508 -9.98 2.78 10.12
N PHE A 509 -9.19 1.70 10.17
CA PHE A 509 -9.57 0.49 10.90
C PHE A 509 -9.38 0.63 12.42
N ARG A 510 -8.72 1.69 12.90
CA ARG A 510 -8.57 1.98 14.34
C ARG A 510 -9.80 2.67 14.95
N ASP A 511 -10.80 3.03 14.14
CA ASP A 511 -12.09 3.50 14.66
C ASP A 511 -12.91 2.31 15.22
N PRO A 512 -13.34 2.33 16.50
CA PRO A 512 -14.14 1.26 17.09
C PRO A 512 -15.43 0.93 16.32
N GLN A 513 -16.04 1.89 15.61
CA GLN A 513 -17.20 1.64 14.76
C GLN A 513 -16.83 0.82 13.53
N VAL A 514 -15.66 1.07 12.94
CA VAL A 514 -15.16 0.28 11.82
C VAL A 514 -14.85 -1.14 12.28
N VAL A 515 -14.20 -1.29 13.44
CA VAL A 515 -13.95 -2.60 14.07
C VAL A 515 -15.25 -3.39 14.25
N LYS A 516 -16.34 -2.74 14.69
CA LYS A 516 -17.66 -3.37 14.77
C LYS A 516 -18.16 -3.89 13.42
N VAL A 517 -17.97 -3.14 12.34
CA VAL A 517 -18.32 -3.61 10.99
C VAL A 517 -17.47 -4.81 10.57
N LEU A 518 -16.16 -4.79 10.82
CA LEU A 518 -15.27 -5.94 10.56
C LEU A 518 -15.76 -7.21 11.30
N GLN A 519 -16.13 -7.06 12.57
CA GLN A 519 -16.67 -8.16 13.38
C GLN A 519 -18.02 -8.68 12.85
N LYS A 520 -18.92 -7.81 12.36
CA LYS A 520 -20.17 -8.23 11.71
C LYS A 520 -19.90 -9.07 10.48
N ILE A 521 -18.97 -8.65 9.63
CA ILE A 521 -18.61 -9.37 8.40
C ILE A 521 -18.03 -10.74 8.75
N GLN A 522 -17.11 -10.80 9.71
CA GLN A 522 -16.51 -12.08 10.13
C GLN A 522 -17.56 -13.03 10.73
N LEU A 523 -18.44 -12.52 11.61
CA LEU A 523 -19.52 -13.33 12.20
C LEU A 523 -20.51 -13.82 11.14
N PHE A 524 -20.82 -13.00 10.14
CA PHE A 524 -21.63 -13.39 9.00
C PHE A 524 -20.94 -14.51 8.21
N ALA A 525 -19.67 -14.36 7.87
CA ALA A 525 -18.91 -15.38 7.16
C ALA A 525 -18.89 -16.70 7.94
N ASP A 526 -18.57 -16.67 9.23
CA ASP A 526 -18.50 -17.85 10.10
C ASP A 526 -19.83 -18.62 10.14
N THR A 527 -20.95 -17.91 10.12
CA THR A 527 -22.30 -18.50 10.19
C THR A 527 -22.84 -18.95 8.82
N HIS A 528 -22.21 -18.53 7.73
CA HIS A 528 -22.61 -18.83 6.34
C HIS A 528 -21.54 -19.64 5.58
N GLY A 529 -20.79 -20.48 6.30
CA GLY A 529 -19.83 -21.42 5.69
C GLY A 529 -18.62 -20.74 5.06
N GLY A 530 -18.17 -19.62 5.64
CA GLY A 530 -17.01 -18.84 5.20
C GLY A 530 -17.31 -17.91 4.02
N LYS A 531 -18.59 -17.57 3.77
CA LYS A 531 -19.00 -16.74 2.63
C LYS A 531 -19.78 -15.51 3.08
N VAL A 532 -19.56 -14.41 2.39
CA VAL A 532 -20.34 -13.17 2.50
C VAL A 532 -21.02 -12.95 1.16
N THR A 533 -22.34 -12.78 1.14
CA THR A 533 -23.07 -12.56 -0.12
C THR A 533 -22.79 -11.16 -0.67
N PRO A 534 -22.95 -10.93 -1.99
CA PRO A 534 -22.79 -9.59 -2.57
C PRO A 534 -23.68 -8.54 -1.91
N GLU A 535 -24.91 -8.90 -1.54
CA GLU A 535 -25.88 -8.01 -0.90
C GLU A 535 -25.43 -7.64 0.52
N ALA A 536 -24.98 -8.63 1.30
CA ALA A 536 -24.46 -8.39 2.64
C ALA A 536 -23.19 -7.53 2.59
N LEU A 537 -22.28 -7.81 1.65
CA LEU A 537 -21.07 -7.01 1.47
C LEU A 537 -21.42 -5.56 1.08
N ALA A 538 -22.39 -5.33 0.20
CA ALA A 538 -22.84 -4.00 -0.16
C ALA A 538 -23.37 -3.22 1.05
N MET A 539 -24.22 -3.85 1.88
CA MET A 539 -24.72 -3.26 3.13
C MET A 539 -23.57 -2.90 4.08
N TYR A 540 -22.56 -3.76 4.24
CA TYR A 540 -21.42 -3.45 5.11
C TYR A 540 -20.55 -2.32 4.54
N LYS A 541 -20.36 -2.26 3.22
CA LYS A 541 -19.69 -1.12 2.57
C LYS A 541 -20.45 0.19 2.79
N ASP A 542 -21.79 0.19 2.79
CA ASP A 542 -22.58 1.36 3.15
C ASP A 542 -22.33 1.83 4.59
N GLN A 543 -22.25 0.90 5.54
CA GLN A 543 -21.91 1.24 6.93
C GLN A 543 -20.50 1.85 7.05
N LEU A 544 -19.52 1.31 6.32
CA LEU A 544 -18.18 1.89 6.29
C LEU A 544 -18.17 3.29 5.70
N ARG A 545 -18.93 3.53 4.62
CA ARG A 545 -19.08 4.87 4.01
C ARG A 545 -19.67 5.88 4.99
N GLN A 546 -20.70 5.51 5.72
CA GLN A 546 -21.29 6.37 6.76
C GLN A 546 -20.30 6.73 7.88
N ILE A 547 -19.34 5.84 8.18
CA ILE A 547 -18.27 6.14 9.13
C ILE A 547 -17.24 7.08 8.48
N ALA A 548 -16.84 6.80 7.24
CA ALA A 548 -15.94 7.66 6.46
C ALA A 548 -16.49 9.10 6.32
N ASP A 549 -17.81 9.27 6.21
CA ASP A 549 -18.46 10.60 6.10
C ASP A 549 -18.23 11.50 7.32
N LYS A 550 -17.78 10.94 8.45
CA LYS A 550 -17.40 11.69 9.66
C LYS A 550 -15.99 12.28 9.59
N GLU A 551 -15.16 11.87 8.63
CA GLU A 551 -13.87 12.51 8.38
C GLU A 551 -14.13 13.96 7.94
N PRO A 552 -13.67 14.96 8.71
CA PRO A 552 -13.98 16.37 8.43
C PRO A 552 -13.30 16.88 7.15
N ASP A 553 -12.18 16.29 6.76
CA ASP A 553 -11.46 16.67 5.55
C ASP A 553 -12.02 15.95 4.32
N GLU A 554 -12.38 16.74 3.30
CA GLU A 554 -13.00 16.21 2.09
C GLU A 554 -12.08 15.27 1.31
N THR A 555 -10.80 15.61 1.19
CA THR A 555 -9.80 14.81 0.47
C THR A 555 -9.63 13.45 1.14
N ARG A 556 -9.44 13.41 2.47
CA ARG A 556 -9.30 12.15 3.22
C ARG A 556 -10.58 11.33 3.19
N ARG A 557 -11.74 11.97 3.33
CA ARG A 557 -13.05 11.31 3.23
C ARG A 557 -13.22 10.62 1.87
N MET A 558 -12.92 11.32 0.78
CA MET A 558 -12.97 10.73 -0.56
C MET A 558 -12.00 9.56 -0.73
N GLY A 559 -10.77 9.68 -0.18
CA GLY A 559 -9.82 8.56 -0.15
C GLY A 559 -10.40 7.30 0.50
N TYR A 560 -11.04 7.43 1.67
CA TYR A 560 -11.70 6.28 2.32
C TYR A 560 -12.84 5.69 1.49
N HIS A 561 -13.64 6.52 0.80
CA HIS A 561 -14.67 6.02 -0.13
C HIS A 561 -14.05 5.20 -1.26
N ASP A 562 -12.97 5.69 -1.85
CA ASP A 562 -12.25 4.99 -2.92
C ASP A 562 -11.68 3.65 -2.40
N ALA A 563 -11.05 3.64 -1.23
CA ALA A 563 -10.51 2.41 -0.62
C ALA A 563 -11.60 1.35 -0.36
N ILE A 564 -12.77 1.77 0.15
CA ILE A 564 -13.94 0.90 0.36
C ILE A 564 -14.44 0.32 -0.98
N ASN A 565 -14.51 1.14 -2.03
CA ASN A 565 -15.05 0.74 -3.32
C ASN A 565 -14.08 -0.15 -4.11
N ASN A 566 -12.79 0.18 -4.07
CA ASN A 566 -11.77 -0.40 -4.96
C ASN A 566 -11.25 -1.75 -4.46
N GLN A 567 -11.06 -1.94 -3.16
CA GLN A 567 -10.39 -3.13 -2.65
C GLN A 567 -11.04 -3.81 -1.43
N PHE A 568 -11.90 -3.12 -0.66
CA PHE A 568 -12.48 -3.75 0.54
C PHE A 568 -13.28 -5.03 0.22
N ASN A 569 -12.86 -6.14 0.83
CA ASN A 569 -13.45 -7.46 0.66
C ASN A 569 -13.27 -8.34 1.93
N PRO A 570 -13.87 -9.54 2.01
CA PRO A 570 -13.76 -10.39 3.21
C PRO A 570 -12.33 -10.80 3.60
N VAL A 571 -11.39 -10.89 2.66
CA VAL A 571 -9.98 -11.19 2.96
C VAL A 571 -9.35 -10.05 3.75
N THR A 572 -9.69 -8.80 3.43
CA THR A 572 -9.26 -7.61 4.19
C THR A 572 -9.67 -7.75 5.66
N VAL A 573 -10.90 -8.16 5.93
CA VAL A 573 -11.44 -8.35 7.29
C VAL A 573 -10.61 -9.35 8.08
N GLU A 574 -10.36 -10.54 7.51
CA GLU A 574 -9.60 -11.56 8.21
C GLU A 574 -8.16 -11.13 8.50
N MET A 575 -7.53 -10.38 7.58
CA MET A 575 -6.18 -9.85 7.78
C MET A 575 -6.17 -8.82 8.91
N THR A 576 -7.05 -7.82 8.84
CA THR A 576 -7.09 -6.71 9.79
C THR A 576 -7.45 -7.16 11.21
N LEU A 577 -8.43 -8.05 11.39
CA LEU A 577 -8.78 -8.58 12.72
C LEU A 577 -7.58 -9.30 13.37
N GLY A 578 -6.79 -10.01 12.56
CA GLY A 578 -5.59 -10.69 13.03
C GLY A 578 -4.44 -9.77 13.44
N GLN A 579 -4.48 -8.47 13.14
CA GLN A 579 -3.44 -7.52 13.53
C GLN A 579 -3.55 -7.11 15.01
N TYR A 580 -4.74 -7.19 15.63
CA TYR A 580 -4.97 -6.78 17.02
C TYR A 580 -4.50 -7.81 18.07
N THR A 581 -3.79 -8.84 17.64
CA THR A 581 -3.41 -9.98 18.48
C THR A 581 -2.26 -9.66 19.43
N GLY A 582 -1.52 -8.59 19.16
CA GLY A 582 -0.50 -8.08 20.04
C GLY A 582 0.23 -6.88 19.49
N VAL A 583 1.39 -6.62 20.07
CA VAL A 583 2.24 -5.46 19.82
C VAL A 583 3.68 -5.93 19.70
N LEU A 584 4.40 -5.40 18.70
CA LEU A 584 5.85 -5.55 18.63
C LEU A 584 6.49 -4.54 19.58
N ASN A 585 7.04 -5.02 20.70
CA ASN A 585 7.53 -4.15 21.76
C ASN A 585 9.00 -3.80 21.55
N ASP A 586 9.83 -4.81 21.27
CA ASP A 586 11.29 -4.62 21.18
C ASP A 586 11.99 -5.70 20.33
N ILE A 587 13.18 -5.36 19.82
CA ILE A 587 14.08 -6.29 19.15
C ILE A 587 15.48 -6.08 19.71
N THR A 588 16.00 -7.11 20.38
CA THR A 588 17.37 -7.13 20.91
C THR A 588 18.16 -8.27 20.26
N PHE A 589 19.41 -8.48 20.68
CA PHE A 589 20.21 -9.59 20.17
C PHE A 589 20.72 -10.51 21.27
N ARG A 590 20.85 -11.78 20.92
CA ARG A 590 21.51 -12.79 21.77
C ARG A 590 22.50 -13.56 20.93
N GLU A 591 23.74 -13.63 21.40
CA GLU A 591 24.74 -14.51 20.82
C GLU A 591 24.53 -15.95 21.30
N LYS A 592 24.49 -16.88 20.34
CA LYS A 592 24.35 -18.32 20.59
C LYS A 592 25.03 -19.09 19.46
N ASP A 593 25.89 -20.04 19.82
CA ASP A 593 26.63 -20.89 18.87
C ASP A 593 27.43 -20.09 17.82
N GLY A 594 27.97 -18.93 18.22
CA GLY A 594 28.71 -18.02 17.33
C GLY A 594 27.83 -17.20 16.38
N HIS A 595 26.51 -17.33 16.45
CA HIS A 595 25.54 -16.56 15.68
C HIS A 595 24.84 -15.53 16.56
N LEU A 596 24.66 -14.33 16.02
CA LEU A 596 23.88 -13.29 16.67
C LEU A 596 22.42 -13.39 16.19
N LYS A 597 21.51 -13.79 17.08
CA LYS A 597 20.09 -13.96 16.76
C LYS A 597 19.26 -12.80 17.29
N PRO A 598 18.30 -12.27 16.50
CA PRO A 598 17.33 -11.31 17.00
C PRO A 598 16.41 -11.99 18.02
N VAL A 599 16.24 -11.33 19.16
CA VAL A 599 15.25 -11.67 20.17
C VAL A 599 14.09 -10.69 20.02
N VAL A 600 13.00 -11.19 19.44
CA VAL A 600 11.78 -10.42 19.18
C VAL A 600 10.86 -10.52 20.39
N ILE A 601 10.57 -9.39 21.01
CA ILE A 601 9.68 -9.30 22.17
C ILE A 601 8.33 -8.80 21.69
N MET A 602 7.31 -9.65 21.85
CA MET A 602 5.93 -9.34 21.49
C MET A 602 5.04 -9.34 22.72
N ASP A 603 4.26 -8.28 22.89
CA ASP A 603 3.24 -8.21 23.93
C ASP A 603 1.96 -8.85 23.41
N ILE A 604 1.34 -9.73 24.20
CA ILE A 604 0.05 -10.34 23.87
C ILE A 604 -1.08 -9.39 24.28
N SER A 605 -1.85 -8.95 23.31
CA SER A 605 -2.99 -8.05 23.52
C SER A 605 -4.14 -8.75 24.24
N GLU A 606 -4.90 -7.99 25.04
CA GLU A 606 -6.09 -8.55 25.69
C GLU A 606 -7.19 -8.93 24.69
N THR A 607 -7.23 -8.21 23.58
CA THR A 607 -8.15 -8.46 22.46
C THR A 607 -7.90 -9.82 21.80
N GLN A 608 -6.68 -10.37 21.91
CA GLN A 608 -6.31 -11.65 21.32
C GLN A 608 -7.22 -12.79 21.80
N ALA A 609 -7.46 -12.89 23.11
CA ALA A 609 -8.30 -13.95 23.65
C ALA A 609 -9.76 -13.80 23.24
N ILE A 610 -10.25 -12.56 23.17
CA ILE A 610 -11.61 -12.28 22.70
C ILE A 610 -11.76 -12.69 21.23
N LEU A 611 -10.77 -12.35 20.39
CA LEU A 611 -10.69 -12.82 19.00
C LEU A 611 -10.68 -14.34 18.91
N GLY A 612 -9.92 -15.02 19.77
CA GLY A 612 -9.85 -16.49 19.82
C GLY A 612 -11.21 -17.11 20.17
N ASN A 613 -11.89 -16.53 21.16
CA ASN A 613 -13.21 -16.98 21.59
C ASN A 613 -14.31 -16.69 20.56
N LEU A 614 -14.24 -15.57 19.84
CA LEU A 614 -15.23 -15.19 18.84
C LEU A 614 -14.99 -15.86 17.49
N PHE A 615 -13.76 -15.77 16.98
CA PHE A 615 -13.38 -16.08 15.60
C PHE A 615 -12.37 -17.22 15.48
N GLY A 616 -11.70 -17.60 16.57
CA GLY A 616 -10.90 -18.82 16.67
C GLY A 616 -9.42 -18.58 16.74
N ASP A 617 -8.71 -19.62 17.19
CA ASP A 617 -7.27 -19.56 17.43
C ASP A 617 -6.51 -19.07 16.19
N THR A 618 -6.84 -19.60 15.01
CA THR A 618 -6.25 -19.18 13.72
C THR A 618 -6.46 -17.70 13.42
N ALA A 619 -7.65 -17.14 13.69
CA ALA A 619 -7.90 -15.71 13.49
C ALA A 619 -7.11 -14.87 14.51
N SER A 620 -7.04 -15.34 15.76
CA SER A 620 -6.39 -14.67 16.89
C SER A 620 -4.86 -14.75 16.91
N THR A 621 -4.22 -15.45 15.98
CA THR A 621 -2.76 -15.50 15.88
C THR A 621 -2.26 -15.22 14.47
N LYS A 622 -3.15 -14.84 13.55
CA LYS A 622 -2.87 -14.74 12.12
C LYS A 622 -1.67 -13.84 11.81
N ALA A 623 -1.54 -12.69 12.47
CA ALA A 623 -0.38 -11.80 12.29
C ALA A 623 0.92 -12.47 12.76
N PHE A 624 0.92 -13.04 13.97
CA PHE A 624 2.10 -13.73 14.52
C PHE A 624 2.53 -14.92 13.66
N VAL A 625 1.58 -15.71 13.15
CA VAL A 625 1.88 -16.88 12.30
C VAL A 625 2.74 -16.45 11.12
N LYS A 626 2.33 -15.40 10.39
CA LYS A 626 3.08 -14.92 9.23
C LYS A 626 4.51 -14.51 9.63
N ALA A 627 4.64 -13.63 10.62
CA ALA A 627 5.94 -13.18 11.09
C ALA A 627 6.83 -14.35 11.52
N MET A 628 6.31 -15.27 12.33
CA MET A 628 7.09 -16.40 12.83
C MET A 628 7.46 -17.42 11.75
N GLU A 629 6.58 -17.67 10.77
CA GLU A 629 6.86 -18.55 9.63
C GLU A 629 8.01 -17.99 8.77
N ASP A 630 8.07 -16.67 8.55
CA ASP A 630 9.16 -16.02 7.80
C ASP A 630 10.52 -16.24 8.50
N PHE A 631 10.51 -16.23 9.84
CA PHE A 631 11.65 -16.58 10.68
C PHE A 631 11.82 -18.09 10.93
N GLY A 632 11.11 -18.97 10.21
CA GLY A 632 11.35 -20.41 10.25
C GLY A 632 10.83 -21.14 11.48
N VAL A 633 9.91 -20.55 12.25
CA VAL A 633 9.23 -21.28 13.34
C VAL A 633 8.24 -22.28 12.74
N SER A 634 8.19 -23.49 13.29
CA SER A 634 7.35 -24.56 12.75
C SER A 634 5.85 -24.29 12.98
N LYS A 635 5.00 -24.85 12.12
CA LYS A 635 3.54 -24.78 12.29
C LYS A 635 3.05 -25.43 13.57
N GLU A 636 3.74 -26.46 14.04
CA GLU A 636 3.43 -27.15 15.29
C GLU A 636 3.71 -26.25 16.48
N ASP A 637 4.86 -25.56 16.49
CA ASP A 637 5.22 -24.59 17.51
C ASP A 637 4.27 -23.40 17.54
N ILE A 638 3.88 -22.89 16.36
CA ILE A 638 2.89 -21.80 16.24
C ILE A 638 1.51 -22.24 16.75
N ALA A 639 1.08 -23.47 16.46
CA ALA A 639 -0.17 -24.00 16.98
C ALA A 639 -0.13 -24.22 18.50
N ASN A 640 1.02 -24.65 19.02
CA ASN A 640 1.27 -24.76 20.46
C ASN A 640 1.23 -23.39 21.14
N MET A 641 1.85 -22.37 20.54
CA MET A 641 1.80 -20.99 20.99
C MET A 641 0.36 -20.49 21.14
N ALA A 642 -0.46 -20.62 20.09
CA ALA A 642 -1.85 -20.15 20.12
C ALA A 642 -2.63 -20.75 21.31
N ARG A 643 -2.39 -22.03 21.62
CA ARG A 643 -2.98 -22.74 22.75
C ARG A 643 -2.46 -22.21 24.09
N LYS A 644 -1.14 -22.12 24.25
CA LYS A 644 -0.50 -21.63 25.49
C LYS A 644 -0.91 -20.20 25.83
N ILE A 645 -1.01 -19.32 24.83
CA ILE A 645 -1.48 -17.95 25.01
C ILE A 645 -2.92 -17.92 25.57
N LYS A 646 -3.79 -18.78 25.04
CA LYS A 646 -5.18 -18.90 25.48
C LYS A 646 -5.28 -19.48 26.91
N ASP A 647 -4.53 -20.54 27.19
CA ASP A 647 -4.52 -21.19 28.50
C ASP A 647 -3.99 -20.22 29.59
N ALA A 648 -2.97 -19.43 29.27
CA ALA A 648 -2.39 -18.45 30.18
C ALA A 648 -3.35 -17.35 30.63
N ARG A 649 -4.35 -17.01 29.81
CA ARG A 649 -5.39 -16.05 30.19
C ARG A 649 -6.50 -16.67 31.02
N SER A 650 -6.68 -17.98 30.96
CA SER A 650 -7.74 -18.69 31.67
C SER A 650 -7.36 -19.00 33.12
N SER A 651 -6.06 -19.08 33.45
CA SER A 651 -5.57 -19.45 34.78
C SER A 651 -5.41 -18.29 35.77
N GLY A 652 -5.41 -17.03 35.31
CA GLY A 652 -5.24 -15.84 36.17
C GLY A 652 -3.81 -15.63 36.71
N THR A 653 -2.85 -16.49 36.37
CA THR A 653 -1.42 -16.35 36.75
C THR A 653 -0.52 -16.21 35.52
N LEU A 654 -0.63 -15.07 34.83
CA LEU A 654 0.16 -14.73 33.64
C LEU A 654 1.68 -14.69 33.89
N GLU A 655 2.11 -14.49 35.14
CA GLU A 655 3.53 -14.43 35.52
C GLU A 655 4.21 -15.80 35.56
N GLU A 656 3.46 -16.88 35.82
CA GLU A 656 3.98 -18.25 35.95
C GLU A 656 4.25 -18.92 34.59
N ILE A 657 3.58 -18.48 33.52
CA ILE A 657 3.61 -19.10 32.18
C ILE A 657 4.60 -18.41 31.22
N ASN A 658 5.13 -17.25 31.60
CA ASN A 658 6.05 -16.43 30.78
C ASN A 658 7.29 -17.19 30.26
N PRO A 659 7.96 -18.10 31.01
CA PRO A 659 9.07 -18.89 30.48
C PRO A 659 8.68 -19.86 29.35
N GLU A 660 7.40 -20.26 29.30
CA GLU A 660 6.88 -21.23 28.34
C GLU A 660 6.44 -20.63 27.00
N LEU A 661 6.38 -19.30 26.90
CA LEU A 661 6.00 -18.53 25.73
C LEU A 661 7.22 -18.01 24.95
N MET A 662 8.27 -18.85 24.89
CA MET A 662 9.48 -18.59 24.12
C MET A 662 9.59 -19.61 22.99
N PHE A 663 9.67 -19.12 21.76
CA PHE A 663 9.75 -19.94 20.55
C PHE A 663 11.02 -19.59 19.80
N GLU A 664 11.92 -20.56 19.65
CA GLU A 664 13.21 -20.37 18.99
C GLU A 664 13.25 -21.11 17.67
N SER A 665 13.72 -20.42 16.62
CA SER A 665 14.14 -21.01 15.37
C SER A 665 15.66 -20.84 15.17
N ASP A 666 16.15 -21.27 14.02
CA ASP A 666 17.51 -20.97 13.58
C ASP A 666 17.71 -19.47 13.30
N LYS A 667 16.65 -18.73 12.94
CA LYS A 667 16.72 -17.31 12.55
C LYS A 667 16.38 -16.31 13.65
N ALA A 668 15.53 -16.65 14.62
CA ALA A 668 15.09 -15.72 15.67
C ALA A 668 14.65 -16.43 16.95
N ILE A 669 14.55 -15.65 18.03
CA ILE A 669 13.92 -16.06 19.29
C ILE A 669 12.72 -15.14 19.53
N PHE A 670 11.51 -15.69 19.51
CA PHE A 670 10.30 -14.96 19.87
C PHE A 670 10.00 -15.16 21.34
N LYS A 671 9.74 -14.06 22.06
CA LYS A 671 9.29 -14.06 23.45
C LYS A 671 7.97 -13.33 23.53
N PHE A 672 6.94 -14.00 24.04
CA PHE A 672 5.65 -13.38 24.25
C PHE A 672 5.45 -13.05 25.72
N VAL A 673 5.18 -11.78 26.01
CA VAL A 673 4.93 -11.30 27.36
C VAL A 673 3.49 -10.77 27.46
N PRO A 674 2.85 -10.89 28.64
CA PRO A 674 1.56 -10.24 28.87
C PRO A 674 1.71 -8.72 28.73
N MET A 675 0.82 -8.08 27.97
CA MET A 675 0.79 -6.62 27.84
C MET A 675 0.52 -5.99 29.21
N ARG A 676 1.39 -5.05 29.64
CA ARG A 676 1.32 -4.46 30.98
C ARG A 676 0.32 -3.32 31.13
N GLU A 677 0.10 -2.53 30.08
CA GLU A 677 -0.83 -1.39 30.08
C GLU A 677 -1.47 -1.20 28.69
N MET A 678 -2.76 -0.85 28.66
CA MET A 678 -3.45 -0.47 27.42
C MET A 678 -3.30 1.03 27.13
N THR A 679 -3.02 1.38 25.88
CA THR A 679 -3.17 2.76 25.41
C THR A 679 -4.66 3.14 25.37
N VAL A 680 -4.98 4.44 25.50
CA VAL A 680 -6.37 4.94 25.51
C VAL A 680 -7.14 4.53 24.25
N GLU A 681 -6.47 4.58 23.09
CA GLU A 681 -7.04 4.13 21.81
C GLU A 681 -7.30 2.61 21.83
N GLY A 682 -6.35 1.83 22.35
CA GLY A 682 -6.49 0.39 22.58
C GLY A 682 -7.68 0.02 23.45
N GLY A 683 -8.00 0.82 24.49
CA GLY A 683 -9.14 0.57 25.37
C GLY A 683 -10.49 0.68 24.68
N SER A 684 -10.66 1.63 23.75
CA SER A 684 -11.92 1.80 23.00
C SER A 684 -12.15 0.68 21.98
N ILE A 685 -11.08 0.23 21.32
CA ILE A 685 -11.09 -0.90 20.39
C ILE A 685 -11.38 -2.19 21.16
N HIS A 686 -10.71 -2.41 22.30
CA HIS A 686 -10.93 -3.56 23.15
C HIS A 686 -12.39 -3.69 23.59
N LYS A 687 -13.00 -2.58 24.03
CA LYS A 687 -14.41 -2.53 24.39
C LYS A 687 -15.33 -2.95 23.23
N ALA A 688 -15.00 -2.59 21.98
CA ALA A 688 -15.76 -3.06 20.83
C ALA A 688 -15.73 -4.58 20.66
N PHE A 689 -14.62 -5.24 21.00
CA PHE A 689 -14.52 -6.71 21.04
C PHE A 689 -15.31 -7.30 22.22
N GLU A 690 -15.21 -6.72 23.42
CA GLU A 690 -15.99 -7.15 24.59
C GLU A 690 -17.50 -7.10 24.34
N ASP A 691 -17.98 -6.01 23.72
CA ASP A 691 -19.40 -5.83 23.39
C ASP A 691 -19.94 -7.02 22.57
N VAL A 692 -19.20 -7.46 21.54
CA VAL A 692 -19.59 -8.59 20.68
C VAL A 692 -19.50 -9.92 21.43
N GLN A 693 -18.48 -10.11 22.26
CA GLN A 693 -18.34 -11.31 23.07
C GLN A 693 -19.53 -11.52 24.01
N ARG A 694 -20.06 -10.44 24.60
CA ARG A 694 -21.21 -10.50 25.52
C ARG A 694 -22.51 -10.95 24.84
N ILE A 695 -22.68 -10.68 23.54
CA ILE A 695 -23.92 -11.00 22.81
C ILE A 695 -23.82 -12.24 21.92
N SER A 696 -22.62 -12.78 21.73
CA SER A 696 -22.37 -13.91 20.85
C SER A 696 -22.26 -15.22 21.61
N VAL A 697 -22.84 -16.30 21.06
CA VAL A 697 -22.72 -17.68 21.59
C VAL A 697 -21.54 -18.44 20.98
N ARG A 698 -20.72 -17.76 20.16
CA ARG A 698 -19.55 -18.36 19.52
C ARG A 698 -18.60 -19.03 20.53
N PRO A 699 -18.33 -18.45 21.71
CA PRO A 699 -17.45 -19.09 22.69
C PRO A 699 -17.95 -20.47 23.12
N GLU A 700 -19.24 -20.59 23.47
CA GLU A 700 -19.82 -21.87 23.94
C GLU A 700 -19.89 -22.89 22.80
N ILE A 701 -20.26 -22.46 21.59
CA ILE A 701 -20.32 -23.37 20.44
C ILE A 701 -18.93 -23.90 20.10
N ARG A 702 -17.90 -23.04 20.15
CA ARG A 702 -16.52 -23.46 19.91
C ARG A 702 -16.05 -24.45 20.95
N GLU A 703 -16.32 -24.18 22.23
CA GLU A 703 -15.95 -25.08 23.31
C GLU A 703 -16.64 -26.44 23.17
N LEU A 704 -17.95 -26.45 22.91
CA LEU A 704 -18.70 -27.67 22.63
C LEU A 704 -18.11 -28.46 21.46
N THR A 705 -17.80 -27.78 20.34
CA THR A 705 -17.20 -28.45 19.18
C THR A 705 -15.79 -28.97 19.46
N ARG A 706 -15.00 -28.26 20.29
CA ARG A 706 -13.64 -28.62 20.63
C ARG A 706 -13.59 -29.89 21.49
N VAL A 707 -14.44 -29.97 22.52
CA VAL A 707 -14.47 -31.14 23.42
C VAL A 707 -14.95 -32.39 22.68
N LEU A 708 -15.83 -32.24 21.69
CA LEU A 708 -16.35 -33.34 20.86
C LEU A 708 -15.47 -33.70 19.65
N SER A 709 -14.44 -32.91 19.33
CA SER A 709 -13.55 -33.17 18.19
C SER A 709 -12.76 -34.48 18.29
N PRO A 710 -12.18 -34.89 19.44
CA PRO A 710 -11.47 -36.16 19.53
C PRO A 710 -12.45 -37.35 19.38
N PRO A 711 -12.17 -38.36 18.52
CA PRO A 711 -13.02 -39.55 18.36
C PRO A 711 -13.37 -40.24 19.68
N GLU A 712 -12.42 -40.34 20.59
CA GLU A 712 -12.57 -40.94 21.92
C GLU A 712 -13.55 -40.19 22.84
N ALA A 713 -13.77 -38.90 22.59
CA ALA A 713 -14.71 -38.09 23.36
C ALA A 713 -16.17 -38.29 22.89
N ARG A 714 -16.39 -38.94 21.75
CA ARG A 714 -17.70 -39.10 21.11
C ARG A 714 -18.44 -40.29 21.72
N THR A 715 -18.98 -40.13 22.92
CA THR A 715 -19.88 -41.13 23.53
C THR A 715 -21.28 -40.54 23.71
N PRO A 716 -22.35 -41.36 23.75
CA PRO A 716 -23.69 -40.85 24.03
C PRO A 716 -23.75 -40.06 25.34
N GLU A 717 -23.03 -40.53 26.36
CA GLU A 717 -22.92 -39.89 27.68
C GLU A 717 -22.25 -38.52 27.58
N ASN A 718 -21.11 -38.43 26.89
CA ASN A 718 -20.37 -37.17 26.74
C ASN A 718 -21.15 -36.17 25.88
N VAL A 719 -21.78 -36.61 24.79
CA VAL A 719 -22.64 -35.75 23.96
C VAL A 719 -23.81 -35.20 24.79
N SER A 720 -24.43 -36.02 25.64
CA SER A 720 -25.51 -35.59 26.52
C SER A 720 -25.04 -34.59 27.59
N ALA A 721 -23.90 -34.89 28.23
CA ALA A 721 -23.30 -34.06 29.27
C ALA A 721 -22.92 -32.68 28.71
N LEU A 722 -22.20 -32.63 27.59
CA LEU A 722 -21.73 -31.39 27.00
C LEU A 722 -22.86 -30.51 26.46
N ILE A 723 -23.96 -31.10 25.97
CA ILE A 723 -25.15 -30.35 25.58
C ILE A 723 -25.87 -29.77 26.82
N THR A 724 -25.85 -30.49 27.94
CA THR A 724 -26.42 -30.02 29.21
C THR A 724 -25.57 -28.89 29.79
N GLU A 725 -24.25 -29.01 29.75
CA GLU A 725 -23.31 -27.95 30.14
C GLU A 725 -23.47 -26.73 29.24
N PHE A 726 -23.50 -26.92 27.91
CA PHE A 726 -23.75 -25.84 26.96
C PHE A 726 -25.04 -25.06 27.27
N ARG A 727 -26.12 -25.76 27.66
CA ARG A 727 -27.38 -25.11 28.10
C ARG A 727 -27.20 -24.28 29.36
N ARG A 728 -26.53 -24.84 30.37
CA ARG A 728 -26.25 -24.17 31.64
C ARG A 728 -25.39 -22.94 31.40
N ASP A 729 -24.27 -23.09 30.70
CA ASP A 729 -23.29 -22.04 30.47
C ASP A 729 -23.89 -20.88 29.67
N LEU A 730 -24.75 -21.18 28.68
CA LEU A 730 -25.50 -20.17 27.93
C LEU A 730 -26.44 -19.37 28.85
N THR A 731 -27.09 -20.05 29.79
CA THR A 731 -28.02 -19.44 30.75
C THR A 731 -27.26 -18.56 31.76
N GLU A 732 -26.19 -19.09 32.34
CA GLU A 732 -25.37 -18.40 33.33
C GLU A 732 -24.68 -17.16 32.75
N ARG A 733 -24.16 -17.25 31.51
CA ARG A 733 -23.40 -16.15 30.91
C ARG A 733 -24.28 -15.11 30.22
N MET A 734 -25.34 -15.53 29.52
CA MET A 734 -26.12 -14.66 28.63
C MET A 734 -27.55 -14.40 29.10
N GLY A 735 -27.92 -14.98 30.25
CA GLY A 735 -29.22 -14.84 30.88
C GLY A 735 -30.30 -15.77 30.30
N ASP A 736 -31.37 -15.92 31.09
CA ASP A 736 -32.49 -16.81 30.81
C ASP A 736 -33.18 -16.51 29.46
N ASP A 737 -33.25 -15.24 29.06
CA ASP A 737 -33.94 -14.84 27.82
C ASP A 737 -33.19 -15.31 26.57
N THR A 738 -31.86 -15.20 26.55
CA THR A 738 -31.02 -15.68 25.44
C THR A 738 -31.08 -17.20 25.35
N ALA A 739 -30.94 -17.87 26.50
CA ALA A 739 -31.01 -19.33 26.57
C ALA A 739 -32.39 -19.85 26.15
N ARG A 740 -33.47 -19.19 26.60
CA ARG A 740 -34.83 -19.51 26.20
C ARG A 740 -34.99 -19.37 24.69
N GLN A 741 -34.52 -18.29 24.07
CA GLN A 741 -34.63 -18.12 22.61
C GLN A 741 -33.85 -19.20 21.84
N PHE A 742 -32.73 -19.66 22.37
CA PHE A 742 -31.90 -20.69 21.74
C PHE A 742 -32.55 -22.09 21.80
N PHE A 743 -33.25 -22.43 22.90
CA PHE A 743 -33.79 -23.78 23.14
C PHE A 743 -35.32 -23.92 23.10
N ASP A 744 -36.08 -22.83 23.04
CA ASP A 744 -37.55 -22.86 22.95
C ASP A 744 -38.00 -23.27 21.53
N ARG A 745 -38.81 -24.33 21.47
CA ARG A 745 -39.27 -24.99 20.22
C ARG A 745 -40.01 -24.07 19.26
N ARG A 746 -40.46 -22.90 19.72
CA ARG A 746 -41.09 -21.87 18.88
C ARG A 746 -40.10 -21.16 17.95
N PHE A 747 -38.81 -21.27 18.20
CA PHE A 747 -37.76 -20.70 17.36
C PHE A 747 -37.07 -21.77 16.51
N ASN A 748 -36.73 -21.42 15.27
CA ASN A 748 -36.05 -22.32 14.33
C ASN A 748 -34.70 -22.82 14.87
N THR A 749 -33.98 -21.98 15.64
CA THR A 749 -32.69 -22.35 16.24
C THR A 749 -32.81 -23.57 17.14
N ALA A 750 -33.87 -23.66 17.95
CA ALA A 750 -34.10 -24.79 18.84
C ALA A 750 -34.44 -26.09 18.08
N GLN A 751 -35.21 -25.98 17.00
CA GLN A 751 -35.54 -27.12 16.15
C GLN A 751 -34.29 -27.66 15.44
N HIS A 752 -33.48 -26.77 14.86
CA HIS A 752 -32.22 -27.15 14.24
C HIS A 752 -31.23 -27.73 15.26
N PHE A 753 -31.15 -27.16 16.46
CA PHE A 753 -30.29 -27.71 17.52
C PHE A 753 -30.70 -29.13 17.91
N GLN A 754 -32.00 -29.40 18.06
CA GLN A 754 -32.51 -30.76 18.35
C GLN A 754 -32.20 -31.75 17.22
N GLN A 755 -32.33 -31.32 15.96
CA GLN A 755 -31.95 -32.14 14.80
C GLN A 755 -30.45 -32.46 14.80
N ILE A 756 -29.61 -31.44 15.02
CA ILE A 756 -28.15 -31.63 15.12
C ILE A 756 -27.81 -32.60 16.24
N GLN A 757 -28.44 -32.47 17.42
CA GLN A 757 -28.24 -33.40 18.53
C GLN A 757 -28.57 -34.85 18.14
N GLN A 758 -29.70 -35.08 17.46
CA GLN A 758 -30.07 -36.42 16.98
C GLN A 758 -29.09 -36.97 15.94
N GLU A 759 -28.63 -36.12 15.02
CA GLU A 759 -27.65 -36.49 14.01
C GLU A 759 -26.29 -36.83 14.63
N LEU A 760 -25.85 -36.12 15.68
CA LEU A 760 -24.62 -36.45 16.41
C LEU A 760 -24.72 -37.85 17.03
N TYR A 761 -25.83 -38.16 17.73
CA TYR A 761 -26.05 -39.49 18.31
C TYR A 761 -26.03 -40.59 17.25
N ALA A 762 -26.69 -40.37 16.12
CA ALA A 762 -26.80 -41.37 15.05
C ALA A 762 -25.46 -41.67 14.36
N ASN A 763 -24.46 -40.80 14.49
CA ASN A 763 -23.20 -40.88 13.75
C ASN A 763 -21.96 -40.93 14.65
N ILE A 764 -22.10 -41.31 15.93
CA ILE A 764 -20.97 -41.45 16.86
C ILE A 764 -19.85 -42.32 16.26
N ASP A 765 -20.21 -43.44 15.63
CA ASP A 765 -19.26 -44.39 15.03
C ASP A 765 -18.81 -44.01 13.60
N ASN A 766 -19.27 -42.88 13.07
CA ASN A 766 -18.90 -42.40 11.74
C ASN A 766 -18.18 -41.05 11.82
N PRO A 767 -16.84 -41.05 11.93
CA PRO A 767 -16.08 -39.83 12.20
C PRO A 767 -16.27 -38.73 11.15
N GLU A 768 -16.37 -39.10 9.88
CA GLU A 768 -16.51 -38.13 8.78
C GLU A 768 -17.88 -37.45 8.80
N VAL A 769 -18.95 -38.21 9.04
CA VAL A 769 -20.31 -37.64 9.14
C VAL A 769 -20.45 -36.84 10.41
N PHE A 770 -19.94 -37.33 11.55
CA PHE A 770 -19.97 -36.61 12.82
C PHE A 770 -19.33 -35.23 12.72
N GLU A 771 -18.17 -35.11 12.06
CA GLU A 771 -17.51 -33.83 11.81
C GLU A 771 -18.36 -32.89 10.94
N LYS A 772 -19.05 -33.42 9.92
CA LYS A 772 -19.98 -32.61 9.10
C LYS A 772 -21.16 -32.11 9.93
N VAL A 773 -21.66 -32.91 10.86
CA VAL A 773 -22.75 -32.52 11.77
C VAL A 773 -22.27 -31.49 12.80
N LEU A 774 -21.09 -31.65 13.39
CA LEU A 774 -20.49 -30.65 14.29
C LEU A 774 -20.35 -29.28 13.62
N LYS A 775 -20.00 -29.23 12.33
CA LYS A 775 -19.93 -27.97 11.57
C LYS A 775 -21.29 -27.26 11.47
N LYS A 776 -22.42 -27.97 11.53
CA LYS A 776 -23.76 -27.35 11.53
C LYS A 776 -24.01 -26.50 12.78
N LEU A 777 -23.42 -26.85 13.93
CA LEU A 777 -23.52 -26.02 15.15
C LEU A 777 -22.99 -24.62 14.91
N LYS A 778 -21.91 -24.47 14.12
CA LYS A 778 -21.28 -23.17 13.82
C LYS A 778 -22.20 -22.22 13.05
N ALA A 779 -23.20 -22.74 12.34
CA ALA A 779 -24.19 -21.95 11.60
C ALA A 779 -25.38 -21.48 12.45
N LEU A 780 -25.59 -22.04 13.64
CA LEU A 780 -26.67 -21.60 14.54
C LEU A 780 -26.38 -20.18 15.01
N THR A 781 -27.41 -19.34 15.12
CA THR A 781 -27.31 -17.95 15.58
C THR A 781 -28.42 -17.59 16.56
N THR A 782 -28.10 -16.74 17.53
CA THR A 782 -29.11 -16.09 18.39
C THR A 782 -29.83 -14.97 17.64
N ARG A 783 -30.87 -14.41 18.27
CA ARG A 783 -31.48 -13.17 17.80
C ARG A 783 -30.51 -11.99 17.90
N ALA A 784 -29.79 -11.87 19.01
CA ALA A 784 -28.82 -10.78 19.22
C ALA A 784 -27.68 -10.81 18.18
N GLU A 785 -27.18 -12.00 17.81
CA GLU A 785 -26.18 -12.14 16.74
C GLU A 785 -26.74 -11.71 15.38
N ARG A 786 -27.99 -12.07 15.08
CA ARG A 786 -28.67 -11.65 13.83
C ARG A 786 -28.88 -10.14 13.77
N GLU A 787 -29.41 -9.55 14.85
CA GLU A 787 -29.59 -8.11 14.97
C GLU A 787 -28.26 -7.36 14.85
N PHE A 788 -27.18 -7.88 15.46
CA PHE A 788 -25.84 -7.31 15.32
C PHE A 788 -25.32 -7.35 13.88
N MET A 789 -25.49 -8.47 13.18
CA MET A 789 -25.12 -8.62 11.76
C MET A 789 -26.02 -7.78 10.83
N GLY A 790 -27.20 -7.37 11.27
CA GLY A 790 -28.18 -6.65 10.45
C GLY A 790 -29.07 -7.57 9.61
N ILE A 791 -29.36 -8.78 10.11
CA ILE A 791 -30.22 -9.81 9.47
C ILE A 791 -31.60 -9.86 10.11
#